data_AF-A0A812VDX0-F1
#
_entry.id   AF-A0A812VDX0-F1
#
_cell.length_a   1.000
_cell.length_b   1.000
_cell.length_c   1.000
_cell.angle_alpha   90.00
_cell.angle_beta   90.00
_cell.angle_gamma   90.00
#
_symmetry.space_group_name_H-M   'P 1'
#
loop_
_entity.id
_entity.type
_entity.pdbx_description
1 polymer ?
#
loop_
_entity_poly.entity_id
_entity_poly.type
_entity_poly.pdbx_seq_one_letter_code
_entity_poly.pdbx_strand_id
1 'polypeptide(L)'
;MACSFPTNQAIVVGGGLGGMSAANTVVEHGGRVVLLDKSSFCGGNSTKATSGINGAGTKTQKAKGIPDTAEIFTQDTLKGGAKKPELAKLLCVNSAADVDWLVEKFNLDLSLVARLGGHSQPRTHRGKERFPGMTITYALIQMLEKVAEKTDLARIITKAKVFQLVTDKNACVGCIYEKGGLHLQEFGPVILASGGFGADFTQDSLLAKYRPDLLHLPTTNGEHCTGDGIKMGEAIGAKTIDLEWVQVHPTGLVKPDDADAKIKFLAAEALRGVGGIILNAEGNRFCNELGRRDYVTGEMWKSKPPFRLCLNRAASDEIIWHCKHYTGRGVMKYYNSGDDLAKDMGIPLSVIEKAHEDHYQAAKMMEKDPEGGKWPAYPSGKCWDEASGKTGSGKKFYHNIIPGSAVKSEPFYVAIITPVIHYCMGGLLIDTDSACVGSNNLAVPGLYAAGEVAGGVHGNNRLGGNSLLDCVVFGRVAGKAAAKYMLGADMKDVDLMQITGGGLSGAVQSSKLAGGSYEDKMNSAAPAAAAAAPAAGGGGGGGISLADVAKHNTKTDCWVVVDGQVLDVTSFLSEHPGGELAILTFAGKDATEEFNMIHPPDVIGKYAPDSVIGMIGAGGGGGGGAVAAAGGGGGGGGITMEEVGKHNSKTDCWVVVDGQVLDVTSFLSEHPGGELAILTFAGKDATEEFNMIHPPDVIGKYAPDSIIGKVGSGAPAPAAEAATGGGLGAPLLDKSGQKAKDWSRHEKNRELRMKGEGRIPGWIGAVFYMVLGFMKEILFTIVPQSNVTITGDRVGLTRSAMFLFIFIIIHAVGNLHVFLGPDDFNGYGYFYVRLYWTGFGFQANIVEEYILLAALLHVFVALKRTWDISMNYSVASGKLNLAFSGVTLLTFMMIHLYQFRFGDTEPWKLCPPPYLLNLATLLQLRLNLFWVDTPGCQAVYVRDIYRMEFEIFQSLGWVLFYLAAVIIFSTHMCLGWQKVVPAPALEIPKKYHSRAIHMGYVFTFFIALIYASFPLYTHLFAMSSGSLSQEPAQP
;
A
#
# COMPACT_ATOMS: atom_id res chain seq x y z
N MET A 1 31.73 14.25 36.19
CA MET A 1 30.57 13.96 37.06
C MET A 1 30.15 12.53 36.77
N ALA A 2 30.19 11.65 37.77
CA ALA A 2 29.75 10.26 37.61
C ALA A 2 28.23 10.25 37.41
N CYS A 3 27.77 9.87 36.22
CA CYS A 3 26.34 9.70 35.97
C CYS A 3 25.86 8.48 36.78
N SER A 4 25.14 8.75 37.87
CA SER A 4 24.37 7.74 38.59
C SER A 4 23.40 7.09 37.61
N PHE A 5 23.48 5.77 37.44
CA PHE A 5 22.43 5.00 36.78
C PHE A 5 21.07 5.32 37.44
N PRO A 6 19.98 5.49 36.68
CA PRO A 6 18.67 5.31 37.26
C PRO A 6 18.54 3.85 37.66
N THR A 7 18.62 3.56 38.96
CA THR A 7 18.82 2.21 39.51
C THR A 7 17.71 1.22 39.18
N ASN A 8 16.54 1.69 38.72
CA ASN A 8 15.32 0.87 38.62
C ASN A 8 14.69 0.85 37.21
N GLN A 9 15.41 1.27 36.15
CA GLN A 9 14.87 1.38 34.79
C GLN A 9 15.53 0.37 33.82
N ALA A 10 14.73 -0.41 33.10
CA ALA A 10 15.15 -1.20 31.95
C ALA A 10 14.77 -0.52 30.63
N ILE A 11 15.54 -0.80 29.58
CA ILE A 11 15.29 -0.30 28.21
C ILE A 11 14.88 -1.48 27.34
N VAL A 12 13.72 -1.39 26.70
CA VAL A 12 13.25 -2.39 25.73
C VAL A 12 13.32 -1.79 24.32
N VAL A 13 14.05 -2.45 23.42
CA VAL A 13 14.25 -1.99 22.04
C VAL A 13 13.41 -2.85 21.08
N GLY A 14 12.27 -2.30 20.65
CA GLY A 14 11.30 -2.93 19.75
C GLY A 14 9.96 -3.20 20.44
N GLY A 15 8.88 -2.62 19.92
CA GLY A 15 7.51 -2.75 20.42
C GLY A 15 6.71 -3.90 19.81
N GLY A 16 7.37 -4.97 19.37
CA GLY A 16 6.72 -6.22 18.98
C GLY A 16 6.25 -7.03 20.20
N LEU A 17 5.70 -8.23 19.98
CA LEU A 17 5.22 -9.07 21.08
C LEU A 17 6.31 -9.43 22.10
N GLY A 18 7.56 -9.64 21.63
CA GLY A 18 8.70 -9.92 22.51
C GLY A 18 8.99 -8.78 23.48
N GLY A 19 9.09 -7.56 22.95
CA GLY A 19 9.35 -6.38 23.75
C GLY A 19 8.17 -6.00 24.64
N MET A 20 6.94 -6.14 24.16
CA MET A 20 5.75 -5.90 24.97
C MET A 20 5.60 -6.92 26.11
N SER A 21 5.96 -8.18 25.88
CA SER A 21 5.98 -9.20 26.94
C SER A 21 7.07 -8.87 27.98
N ALA A 22 8.25 -8.46 27.53
CA ALA A 22 9.33 -8.04 28.41
C ALA A 22 8.98 -6.79 29.23
N ALA A 23 8.43 -5.76 28.61
CA ALA A 23 8.07 -4.50 29.27
C ALA A 23 6.99 -4.70 30.34
N ASN A 24 5.92 -5.43 30.02
CA ASN A 24 4.90 -5.77 31.01
C ASN A 24 5.49 -6.60 32.17
N THR A 25 6.39 -7.55 31.87
CA THR A 25 7.04 -8.38 32.91
C THR A 25 7.99 -7.57 33.81
N VAL A 26 8.70 -6.59 33.27
CA VAL A 26 9.53 -5.67 34.08
C VAL A 26 8.65 -4.91 35.09
N VAL A 27 7.50 -4.41 34.63
CA VAL A 27 6.53 -3.71 35.49
C VAL A 27 5.91 -4.66 36.52
N GLU A 28 5.54 -5.89 36.12
CA GLU A 28 5.04 -6.94 37.02
C GLU A 28 6.03 -7.27 38.15
N HIS A 29 7.32 -6.96 37.98
CA HIS A 29 8.34 -7.20 39.00
C HIS A 29 8.83 -5.91 39.68
N GLY A 30 8.05 -4.81 39.56
CA GLY A 30 8.28 -3.55 40.27
C GLY A 30 9.30 -2.61 39.61
N GLY A 31 9.76 -2.95 38.41
CA GLY A 31 10.71 -2.16 37.64
C GLY A 31 10.06 -1.07 36.80
N ARG A 32 10.84 -0.06 36.41
CA ARG A 32 10.47 0.94 35.41
C ARG A 32 10.93 0.49 34.03
N VAL A 33 10.20 0.84 32.99
CA VAL A 33 10.56 0.51 31.60
C VAL A 33 10.45 1.71 30.68
N VAL A 34 11.46 1.87 29.81
CA VAL A 34 11.38 2.70 28.61
C VAL A 34 11.37 1.79 27.40
N LEU A 35 10.28 1.79 26.63
CA LEU A 35 10.17 1.07 25.38
C LEU A 35 10.43 2.02 24.21
N LEU A 36 11.40 1.66 23.37
CA LEU A 36 11.79 2.41 22.18
C LEU A 36 11.41 1.61 20.93
N ASP A 37 10.67 2.21 20.01
CA ASP A 37 10.36 1.61 18.70
C ASP A 37 10.69 2.58 17.56
N LYS A 38 11.38 2.07 16.53
CA LYS A 38 11.76 2.87 15.36
C LYS A 38 10.57 3.23 14.47
N SER A 39 9.52 2.43 14.49
CA SER A 39 8.29 2.66 13.74
C SER A 39 7.41 3.71 14.44
N SER A 40 6.46 4.28 13.71
CA SER A 40 5.48 5.25 14.25
C SER A 40 4.50 4.62 15.24
N PHE A 41 4.33 3.31 15.16
CA PHE A 41 3.50 2.50 16.03
C PHE A 41 4.22 1.18 16.37
N CYS A 42 3.84 0.61 17.50
CA CYS A 42 4.30 -0.69 17.97
C CYS A 42 3.58 -1.84 17.25
N GLY A 43 4.15 -3.04 17.37
CA GLY A 43 3.53 -4.30 16.96
C GLY A 43 4.40 -5.17 16.05
N GLY A 44 5.22 -4.56 15.20
CA GLY A 44 6.16 -5.24 14.32
C GLY A 44 5.54 -6.35 13.46
N ASN A 45 6.26 -7.46 13.27
CA ASN A 45 5.72 -8.63 12.56
C ASN A 45 4.73 -9.45 13.40
N SER A 46 4.74 -9.29 14.73
CA SER A 46 3.90 -10.07 15.64
C SER A 46 2.41 -9.89 15.34
N THR A 47 2.00 -8.68 14.99
CA THR A 47 0.61 -8.35 14.64
C THR A 47 0.12 -9.04 13.36
N LYS A 48 1.04 -9.46 12.49
CA LYS A 48 0.73 -10.15 11.24
C LYS A 48 0.58 -11.67 11.41
N ALA A 49 0.82 -12.21 12.60
CA ALA A 49 0.79 -13.66 12.81
C ALA A 49 -0.66 -14.19 12.84
N THR A 50 -0.97 -15.07 11.89
CA THR A 50 -2.35 -15.45 11.57
C THR A 50 -2.82 -16.79 12.15
N SER A 51 -1.90 -17.68 12.55
CA SER A 51 -2.25 -19.07 12.87
C SER A 51 -2.53 -19.32 14.36
N GLY A 52 -1.74 -18.73 15.26
CA GLY A 52 -1.90 -18.88 16.72
C GLY A 52 -0.59 -19.04 17.47
N ILE A 53 -0.69 -19.21 18.79
CA ILE A 53 0.41 -19.38 19.74
C ILE A 53 0.42 -20.80 20.30
N ASN A 54 1.58 -21.44 20.41
CA ASN A 54 1.63 -22.80 20.94
C ASN A 54 1.61 -22.84 22.47
N GLY A 55 0.96 -23.85 23.06
CA GLY A 55 1.01 -24.14 24.49
C GLY A 55 0.73 -25.61 24.75
N ALA A 56 1.51 -26.26 25.62
CA ALA A 56 1.37 -27.69 25.92
C ALA A 56 1.03 -27.92 27.40
N GLY A 57 -0.10 -28.57 27.68
CA GLY A 57 -0.65 -28.75 29.02
C GLY A 57 -1.48 -27.57 29.52
N THR A 58 -1.96 -26.70 28.63
CA THR A 58 -2.76 -25.51 28.96
C THR A 58 -4.12 -25.89 29.57
N LYS A 59 -4.76 -24.95 30.28
CA LYS A 59 -6.14 -25.13 30.77
C LYS A 59 -7.11 -25.44 29.63
N THR A 60 -6.96 -24.76 28.50
CA THR A 60 -7.78 -24.99 27.29
C THR A 60 -7.59 -26.40 26.72
N GLN A 61 -6.36 -26.92 26.63
CA GLN A 61 -6.14 -28.30 26.17
C GLN A 61 -6.76 -29.32 27.11
N LYS A 62 -6.61 -29.14 28.43
CA LYS A 62 -7.22 -30.00 29.45
C LYS A 62 -8.74 -30.01 29.34
N ALA A 63 -9.36 -28.85 29.18
CA ALA A 63 -10.81 -28.73 29.00
C ALA A 63 -11.33 -29.44 27.73
N LYS A 64 -10.48 -29.59 26.71
CA LYS A 64 -10.78 -30.31 25.46
C LYS A 64 -10.33 -31.77 25.46
N GLY A 65 -9.79 -32.28 26.58
CA GLY A 65 -9.28 -33.64 26.66
C GLY A 65 -8.07 -33.92 25.76
N ILE A 66 -7.29 -32.90 25.40
CA ILE A 66 -6.09 -33.05 24.57
C ILE A 66 -4.92 -33.50 25.47
N PRO A 67 -4.34 -34.70 25.28
CA PRO A 67 -3.31 -35.25 26.14
C PRO A 67 -1.90 -34.79 25.71
N ASP A 68 -1.64 -33.48 25.81
CA ASP A 68 -0.34 -32.88 25.46
C ASP A 68 0.48 -32.55 26.72
N THR A 69 1.81 -32.63 26.60
CA THR A 69 2.75 -32.30 27.69
C THR A 69 3.95 -31.51 27.18
N ALA A 70 4.64 -30.81 28.09
CA ALA A 70 5.87 -30.08 27.75
C ALA A 70 6.96 -31.02 27.19
N GLU A 71 7.03 -32.27 27.63
CA GLU A 71 7.98 -33.27 27.15
C GLU A 71 7.70 -33.64 25.69
N ILE A 72 6.43 -33.93 25.35
CA ILE A 72 6.01 -34.22 23.98
C ILE A 72 6.33 -33.01 23.09
N PHE A 73 6.01 -31.80 23.56
CA PHE A 73 6.28 -30.59 22.80
C PHE A 73 7.78 -30.30 22.64
N THR A 74 8.60 -30.60 23.65
CA THR A 74 10.07 -30.50 23.56
C THR A 74 10.62 -31.46 22.52
N GLN A 75 10.14 -32.71 22.50
CA GLN A 75 10.53 -33.71 21.50
C GLN A 75 10.17 -33.26 20.08
N ASP A 76 8.96 -32.74 19.89
CA ASP A 76 8.52 -32.18 18.60
C ASP A 76 9.40 -31.00 18.19
N THR A 77 9.72 -30.08 19.10
CA THR A 77 10.53 -28.89 18.81
C THR A 77 11.98 -29.25 18.44
N LEU A 78 12.60 -30.20 19.15
CA LEU A 78 13.93 -30.74 18.83
C LEU A 78 13.95 -31.44 17.47
N LYS A 79 12.93 -32.27 17.20
CA LYS A 79 12.78 -32.97 15.92
C LYS A 79 12.42 -32.01 14.78
N GLY A 80 11.76 -30.91 15.11
CA GLY A 80 11.37 -29.85 14.18
C GLY A 80 12.56 -29.10 13.63
N GLY A 81 13.58 -28.86 14.46
CA GLY A 81 14.83 -28.24 14.03
C GLY A 81 15.72 -27.69 15.15
N ALA A 82 15.20 -27.54 16.37
CA ALA A 82 15.95 -26.95 17.48
C ALA A 82 17.21 -27.76 17.83
N LYS A 83 18.32 -27.06 18.07
CA LYS A 83 19.64 -27.65 18.34
C LYS A 83 20.17 -27.39 19.75
N LYS A 84 19.45 -26.58 20.53
CA LYS A 84 19.76 -26.23 21.93
C LYS A 84 18.69 -26.80 22.86
N PRO A 85 18.86 -28.03 23.39
CA PRO A 85 17.83 -28.69 24.20
C PRO A 85 17.39 -27.90 25.43
N GLU A 86 18.31 -27.16 26.04
CA GLU A 86 18.05 -26.29 27.18
C GLU A 86 17.07 -25.15 26.84
N LEU A 87 17.26 -24.47 25.70
CA LEU A 87 16.37 -23.40 25.24
C LEU A 87 15.03 -23.96 24.72
N ALA A 88 15.06 -25.07 23.99
CA ALA A 88 13.86 -25.74 23.51
C ALA A 88 12.99 -26.23 24.67
N LYS A 89 13.62 -26.81 25.71
CA LYS A 89 12.92 -27.25 26.92
C LYS A 89 12.33 -26.06 27.67
N LEU A 90 13.08 -24.96 27.84
CA LEU A 90 12.57 -23.75 28.49
C LEU A 90 11.33 -23.20 27.77
N LEU A 91 11.39 -23.07 26.44
CA LEU A 91 10.27 -22.67 25.59
C LEU A 91 9.02 -23.53 25.86
N CYS A 92 9.18 -24.86 25.87
CA CYS A 92 8.06 -25.79 25.97
C CYS A 92 7.51 -25.90 27.39
N VAL A 93 8.36 -25.90 28.41
CA VAL A 93 7.96 -26.01 29.83
C VAL A 93 7.18 -24.77 30.27
N ASN A 94 7.61 -23.57 29.87
CA ASN A 94 6.91 -22.34 30.24
C ASN A 94 5.63 -22.11 29.43
N SER A 95 5.44 -22.82 28.32
CA SER A 95 4.40 -22.52 27.34
C SER A 95 2.98 -22.51 27.91
N ALA A 96 2.63 -23.45 28.80
CA ALA A 96 1.30 -23.47 29.40
C ALA A 96 1.04 -22.25 30.29
N ALA A 97 1.97 -21.95 31.18
CA ALA A 97 1.85 -20.83 32.12
C ALA A 97 1.82 -19.48 31.39
N ASP A 98 2.55 -19.36 30.28
CA ASP A 98 2.61 -18.12 29.51
C ASP A 98 1.38 -17.92 28.62
N VAL A 99 0.81 -19.00 28.07
CA VAL A 99 -0.50 -18.92 27.41
C VAL A 99 -1.62 -18.61 28.42
N ASP A 100 -1.60 -19.24 29.60
CA ASP A 100 -2.57 -18.96 30.65
C ASP A 100 -2.41 -17.52 31.19
N TRP A 101 -1.19 -16.98 31.27
CA TRP A 101 -0.94 -15.57 31.61
C TRP A 101 -1.57 -14.60 30.61
N LEU A 102 -1.47 -14.89 29.31
CA LEU A 102 -2.15 -14.10 28.28
C LEU A 102 -3.67 -14.08 28.49
N VAL A 103 -4.26 -15.23 28.77
CA VAL A 103 -5.71 -15.37 29.03
C VAL A 103 -6.10 -14.60 30.28
N GLU A 104 -5.39 -14.79 31.39
CA GLU A 104 -5.79 -14.29 32.71
C GLU A 104 -5.46 -12.81 32.92
N LYS A 105 -4.27 -12.36 32.50
CA LYS A 105 -3.82 -10.98 32.74
C LYS A 105 -4.31 -9.99 31.70
N PHE A 106 -4.60 -10.45 30.48
CA PHE A 106 -5.03 -9.58 29.37
C PHE A 106 -6.42 -9.90 28.85
N ASN A 107 -7.13 -10.85 29.47
CA ASN A 107 -8.49 -11.25 29.14
C ASN A 107 -8.65 -11.69 27.66
N LEU A 108 -7.72 -12.52 27.20
CA LEU A 108 -7.65 -12.96 25.80
C LEU A 108 -8.40 -14.27 25.53
N ASP A 109 -9.17 -14.32 24.44
CA ASP A 109 -9.73 -15.58 23.92
C ASP A 109 -8.66 -16.40 23.19
N LEU A 110 -8.23 -17.49 23.83
CA LEU A 110 -7.32 -18.50 23.27
C LEU A 110 -7.94 -19.91 23.34
N SER A 111 -9.27 -19.98 23.16
CA SER A 111 -10.07 -21.19 23.37
C SER A 111 -10.06 -22.19 22.21
N LEU A 112 -9.72 -21.76 20.98
CA LEU A 112 -9.60 -22.66 19.83
C LEU A 112 -8.19 -23.26 19.78
N VAL A 113 -8.10 -24.54 19.40
CA VAL A 113 -6.82 -25.27 19.35
C VAL A 113 -6.75 -26.03 18.03
N ALA A 114 -5.69 -25.80 17.25
CA ALA A 114 -5.43 -26.48 16.00
C ALA A 114 -4.09 -27.25 16.05
N ARG A 115 -3.96 -28.26 15.17
CA ARG A 115 -2.68 -28.91 14.88
C ARG A 115 -2.06 -28.25 13.65
N LEU A 116 -0.83 -27.77 13.80
CA LEU A 116 -0.04 -27.22 12.69
C LEU A 116 1.06 -28.19 12.25
N GLY A 117 1.83 -27.78 11.24
CA GLY A 117 2.89 -28.60 10.66
C GLY A 117 3.95 -29.00 11.68
N GLY A 118 4.23 -30.29 11.73
CA GLY A 118 5.23 -30.92 12.58
C GLY A 118 4.93 -31.05 14.08
N HIS A 119 3.70 -30.77 14.49
CA HIS A 119 3.24 -31.07 15.85
C HIS A 119 2.58 -32.44 15.92
N SER A 120 2.91 -33.22 16.95
CA SER A 120 2.24 -34.49 17.25
C SER A 120 0.88 -34.29 17.95
N GLN A 121 0.67 -33.17 18.64
CA GLN A 121 -0.60 -32.82 19.29
C GLN A 121 -1.17 -31.47 18.81
N PRO A 122 -2.49 -31.27 18.84
CA PRO A 122 -3.08 -29.96 18.64
C PRO A 122 -2.71 -29.05 19.82
N ARG A 123 -1.99 -27.97 19.54
CA ARG A 123 -1.47 -27.08 20.59
C ARG A 123 -1.39 -25.61 20.20
N THR A 124 -1.83 -25.27 18.98
CA THR A 124 -1.82 -23.90 18.51
C THR A 124 -3.12 -23.22 18.90
N HIS A 125 -3.05 -22.36 19.91
CA HIS A 125 -4.13 -21.59 20.48
C HIS A 125 -4.45 -20.34 19.67
N ARG A 126 -5.74 -20.05 19.49
CA ARG A 126 -6.26 -18.83 18.86
C ARG A 126 -7.65 -18.48 19.38
N GLY A 127 -8.07 -17.24 19.15
CA GLY A 127 -9.46 -16.82 19.35
C GLY A 127 -10.36 -17.20 18.17
N LYS A 128 -11.66 -16.99 18.34
CA LYS A 128 -12.66 -17.24 17.29
C LYS A 128 -12.58 -16.26 16.12
N GLU A 129 -12.09 -15.05 16.37
CA GLU A 129 -12.10 -13.93 15.45
C GLU A 129 -10.76 -13.20 15.48
N ARG A 130 -10.45 -12.46 14.41
CA ARG A 130 -9.20 -11.71 14.19
C ARG A 130 -7.95 -12.58 14.13
N PHE A 131 -6.83 -11.97 13.73
CA PHE A 131 -5.55 -12.64 13.81
C PHE A 131 -5.07 -12.70 15.27
N PRO A 132 -4.63 -13.88 15.74
CA PRO A 132 -4.18 -14.07 17.13
C PRO A 132 -2.95 -13.21 17.46
N GLY A 133 -2.02 -13.05 16.51
CA GLY A 133 -0.85 -12.19 16.69
C GLY A 133 -1.21 -10.73 16.97
N MET A 134 -2.18 -10.19 16.23
CA MET A 134 -2.71 -8.84 16.47
C MET A 134 -3.37 -8.74 17.83
N THR A 135 -4.31 -9.65 18.11
CA THR A 135 -5.10 -9.66 19.34
C THR A 135 -4.23 -9.71 20.59
N ILE A 136 -3.25 -10.62 20.62
CA ILE A 136 -2.30 -10.75 21.73
C ILE A 136 -1.44 -9.49 21.86
N THR A 137 -0.81 -9.06 20.75
CA THR A 137 0.13 -7.93 20.80
C THR A 137 -0.55 -6.64 21.23
N TYR A 138 -1.77 -6.38 20.75
CA TYR A 138 -2.52 -5.16 21.08
C TYR A 138 -2.96 -5.13 22.53
N ALA A 139 -3.37 -6.27 23.11
CA ALA A 139 -3.71 -6.32 24.53
C ALA A 139 -2.51 -5.94 25.41
N LEU A 140 -1.31 -6.42 25.07
CA LEU A 140 -0.10 -6.08 25.82
C LEU A 140 0.33 -4.62 25.62
N ILE A 141 0.14 -4.06 24.41
CA ILE A 141 0.34 -2.63 24.14
C ILE A 141 -0.62 -1.80 25.02
N GLN A 142 -1.92 -2.11 24.99
CA GLN A 142 -2.94 -1.39 25.77
C GLN A 142 -2.66 -1.43 27.26
N MET A 143 -2.22 -2.58 27.78
CA MET A 143 -1.84 -2.67 29.20
C MET A 143 -0.67 -1.76 29.52
N LEU A 144 0.39 -1.76 28.70
CA LEU A 144 1.56 -0.92 28.93
C LEU A 144 1.24 0.58 28.77
N GLU A 145 0.37 0.94 27.82
CA GLU A 145 -0.18 2.30 27.69
C GLU A 145 -0.93 2.70 28.96
N LYS A 146 -1.79 1.81 29.48
CA LYS A 146 -2.54 2.07 30.72
C LYS A 146 -1.61 2.23 31.92
N VAL A 147 -0.52 1.47 31.99
CA VAL A 147 0.54 1.65 32.99
C VAL A 147 1.19 3.04 32.84
N ALA A 148 1.56 3.43 31.63
CA ALA A 148 2.18 4.73 31.36
C ALA A 148 1.25 5.93 31.63
N GLU A 149 -0.06 5.76 31.44
CA GLU A 149 -1.06 6.79 31.71
C GLU A 149 -1.38 6.94 33.22
N LYS A 150 -1.23 5.86 34.00
CA LYS A 150 -1.61 5.83 35.43
C LYS A 150 -0.43 5.91 36.40
N THR A 151 0.78 5.63 35.92
CA THR A 151 1.98 5.50 36.76
C THR A 151 3.20 6.05 36.04
N ASP A 152 4.31 6.24 36.76
CA ASP A 152 5.62 6.57 36.20
C ASP A 152 6.48 5.33 35.88
N LEU A 153 5.87 4.14 35.88
CA LEU A 153 6.56 2.85 35.68
C LEU A 153 6.81 2.53 34.20
N ALA A 154 6.14 3.19 33.26
CA ALA A 154 6.34 2.93 31.84
C ALA A 154 6.40 4.22 31.00
N ARG A 155 7.29 4.23 30.02
CA ARG A 155 7.36 5.22 28.93
C ARG A 155 7.43 4.47 27.60
N ILE A 156 6.63 4.88 26.63
CA ILE A 156 6.65 4.31 25.28
C ILE A 156 7.03 5.43 24.29
N ILE A 157 8.08 5.22 23.52
CA ILE A 157 8.65 6.21 22.61
C ILE A 157 8.76 5.60 21.22
N THR A 158 7.83 5.97 20.34
CA THR A 158 7.86 5.61 18.91
C THR A 158 8.69 6.61 18.10
N LYS A 159 8.98 6.28 16.83
CA LYS A 159 9.91 7.00 15.94
C LYS A 159 11.29 7.19 16.59
N ALA A 160 11.71 6.22 17.39
CA ALA A 160 12.96 6.20 18.16
C ALA A 160 13.84 5.07 17.64
N LYS A 161 14.74 5.40 16.71
CA LYS A 161 15.65 4.41 16.11
C LYS A 161 16.89 4.28 16.98
N VAL A 162 16.98 3.20 17.75
CA VAL A 162 18.21 2.84 18.46
C VAL A 162 19.26 2.39 17.44
N PHE A 163 20.45 2.99 17.50
CA PHE A 163 21.54 2.69 16.56
C PHE A 163 22.86 2.36 17.24
N GLN A 164 22.97 2.55 18.56
CA GLN A 164 24.19 2.25 19.32
C GLN A 164 23.86 1.81 20.74
N LEU A 165 24.52 0.75 21.21
CA LEU A 165 24.52 0.36 22.63
C LEU A 165 25.66 1.05 23.37
N VAL A 166 25.40 1.43 24.61
CA VAL A 166 26.36 2.08 25.50
C VAL A 166 26.94 1.02 26.42
N THR A 167 28.26 1.01 26.57
CA THR A 167 28.97 0.06 27.44
C THR A 167 29.78 0.78 28.51
N ASP A 168 29.88 0.15 29.69
CA ASP A 168 30.88 0.46 30.70
C ASP A 168 31.65 -0.82 31.04
N LYS A 169 32.96 -0.81 30.81
CA LYS A 169 33.82 -1.99 30.83
C LYS A 169 33.27 -3.08 29.90
N ASN A 170 32.68 -4.13 30.47
CA ASN A 170 32.11 -5.27 29.74
C ASN A 170 30.57 -5.34 29.85
N ALA A 171 29.94 -4.39 30.53
CA ALA A 171 28.49 -4.36 30.73
C ALA A 171 27.82 -3.44 29.70
N CYS A 172 26.63 -3.84 29.22
CA CYS A 172 25.73 -2.96 28.49
C CYS A 172 24.92 -2.15 29.50
N VAL A 173 24.93 -0.84 29.33
CA VAL A 173 24.48 0.12 30.35
C VAL A 173 23.47 1.14 29.83
N GLY A 174 23.12 1.04 28.55
CA GLY A 174 22.18 1.95 27.92
C GLY A 174 22.21 1.86 26.40
N CYS A 175 21.53 2.80 25.75
CA CYS A 175 21.54 2.94 24.31
C CYS A 175 21.40 4.40 23.87
N ILE A 176 21.84 4.67 22.63
CA ILE A 176 21.63 5.94 21.93
C ILE A 176 20.62 5.71 20.81
N TYR A 177 19.66 6.61 20.69
CA TYR A 177 18.61 6.56 19.69
C TYR A 177 18.39 7.91 19.01
N GLU A 178 17.96 7.86 17.76
CA GLU A 178 17.56 9.03 16.98
C GLU A 178 16.05 9.24 17.08
N LYS A 179 15.62 10.47 17.37
CA LYS A 179 14.20 10.90 17.29
C LYS A 179 14.13 12.37 16.87
N GLY A 180 13.41 12.65 15.79
CA GLY A 180 13.23 14.02 15.28
C GLY A 180 14.56 14.72 14.92
N GLY A 181 15.55 13.97 14.41
CA GLY A 181 16.89 14.48 14.10
C GLY A 181 17.80 14.72 15.31
N LEU A 182 17.34 14.41 16.54
CA LEU A 182 18.14 14.50 17.75
C LEU A 182 18.66 13.13 18.17
N HIS A 183 19.92 13.09 18.62
CA HIS A 183 20.49 11.92 19.29
C HIS A 183 20.22 12.02 20.79
N LEU A 184 19.48 11.06 21.31
CA LEU A 184 19.07 10.96 22.71
C LEU A 184 19.64 9.68 23.32
N GLN A 185 19.77 9.64 24.64
CA GLN A 185 20.37 8.53 25.36
C GLN A 185 19.46 8.09 26.52
N GLU A 186 19.36 6.78 26.73
CA GLU A 186 18.74 6.17 27.91
C GLU A 186 19.75 5.25 28.59
N PHE A 187 19.65 5.13 29.92
CA PHE A 187 20.51 4.26 30.74
C PHE A 187 19.68 3.17 31.44
N GLY A 188 20.28 2.01 31.62
CA GLY A 188 19.66 0.81 32.18
C GLY A 188 20.08 -0.47 31.44
N PRO A 189 19.80 -1.68 31.98
CA PRO A 189 19.92 -2.91 31.21
C PRO A 189 19.05 -2.84 29.95
N VAL A 190 19.58 -3.35 28.83
CA VAL A 190 18.93 -3.31 27.53
C VAL A 190 18.41 -4.70 27.16
N ILE A 191 17.13 -4.77 26.81
CA ILE A 191 16.47 -5.94 26.23
C ILE A 191 16.23 -5.65 24.75
N LEU A 192 16.96 -6.34 23.87
CA LEU A 192 16.75 -6.29 22.44
C LEU A 192 15.57 -7.16 22.05
N ALA A 193 14.55 -6.56 21.41
CA ALA A 193 13.36 -7.23 20.91
C ALA A 193 12.99 -6.73 19.50
N SER A 194 14.01 -6.47 18.68
CA SER A 194 13.90 -5.75 17.40
C SER A 194 13.40 -6.59 16.21
N GLY A 195 13.10 -7.87 16.42
CA GLY A 195 12.79 -8.81 15.34
C GLY A 195 14.02 -9.27 14.55
N GLY A 196 13.78 -10.00 13.45
CA GLY A 196 14.81 -10.58 12.60
C GLY A 196 15.35 -9.64 11.51
N PHE A 197 15.80 -10.24 10.40
CA PHE A 197 16.44 -9.56 9.27
C PHE A 197 15.85 -9.96 7.89
N GLY A 198 14.69 -10.61 7.87
CA GLY A 198 14.09 -11.21 6.68
C GLY A 198 13.44 -10.23 5.68
N ALA A 199 13.57 -8.91 5.90
CA ALA A 199 13.13 -7.87 4.96
C ALA A 199 14.26 -6.99 4.43
N ASP A 200 15.51 -7.22 4.88
CA ASP A 200 16.66 -6.44 4.42
C ASP A 200 17.27 -7.07 3.17
N PHE A 201 17.00 -6.47 2.01
CA PHE A 201 17.48 -6.93 0.70
C PHE A 201 18.68 -6.11 0.19
N THR A 202 19.28 -5.26 1.02
CA THR A 202 20.49 -4.53 0.63
C THR A 202 21.69 -5.49 0.56
N GLN A 203 22.74 -5.08 -0.15
CA GLN A 203 23.94 -5.91 -0.35
C GLN A 203 24.75 -6.11 0.94
N ASP A 204 24.65 -5.20 1.90
CA ASP A 204 25.30 -5.26 3.22
C ASP A 204 24.41 -5.88 4.31
N SER A 205 23.23 -6.41 3.92
CA SER A 205 22.31 -7.06 4.84
C SER A 205 22.84 -8.40 5.37
N LEU A 206 22.33 -8.81 6.55
CA LEU A 206 22.56 -10.17 7.07
C LEU A 206 21.99 -11.23 6.11
N LEU A 207 20.85 -10.94 5.45
CA LEU A 207 20.26 -11.85 4.49
C LEU A 207 21.19 -12.07 3.28
N ALA A 208 21.75 -11.01 2.69
CA ALA A 208 22.69 -11.11 1.58
C ALA A 208 23.99 -11.82 1.99
N LYS A 209 24.47 -11.58 3.22
CA LYS A 209 25.69 -12.21 3.74
C LYS A 209 25.54 -13.72 3.95
N TYR A 210 24.44 -14.17 4.55
CA TYR A 210 24.29 -15.56 4.99
C TYR A 210 23.44 -16.42 4.04
N ARG A 211 22.49 -15.81 3.31
CA ARG A 211 21.55 -16.50 2.41
C ARG A 211 21.30 -15.71 1.12
N PRO A 212 22.35 -15.40 0.33
CA PRO A 212 22.20 -14.71 -0.95
C PRO A 212 21.30 -15.46 -1.92
N ASP A 213 21.22 -16.79 -1.80
CA ASP A 213 20.33 -17.65 -2.57
C ASP A 213 18.85 -17.31 -2.39
N LEU A 214 18.45 -16.71 -1.26
CA LEU A 214 17.06 -16.36 -0.98
C LEU A 214 16.66 -14.96 -1.45
N LEU A 215 17.60 -14.10 -1.84
CA LEU A 215 17.31 -12.68 -2.16
C LEU A 215 16.27 -12.50 -3.28
N HIS A 216 16.12 -13.48 -4.17
CA HIS A 216 15.13 -13.49 -5.24
C HIS A 216 13.70 -13.71 -4.74
N LEU A 217 13.50 -14.31 -3.56
CA LEU A 217 12.18 -14.64 -3.03
C LEU A 217 11.45 -13.41 -2.46
N PRO A 218 10.10 -13.40 -2.46
CA PRO A 218 9.33 -12.42 -1.69
C PRO A 218 9.44 -12.69 -0.18
N THR A 219 9.01 -11.75 0.64
CA THR A 219 8.97 -11.86 2.11
C THR A 219 7.58 -11.60 2.66
N THR A 220 7.27 -12.12 3.85
CA THR A 220 6.09 -11.73 4.62
C THR A 220 6.38 -10.65 5.66
N ASN A 221 7.66 -10.30 5.82
CA ASN A 221 8.12 -9.36 6.82
C ASN A 221 7.75 -7.92 6.43
N GLY A 222 7.53 -7.06 7.44
CA GLY A 222 7.53 -5.61 7.21
C GLY A 222 8.95 -5.09 6.98
N GLU A 223 9.06 -3.95 6.29
CA GLU A 223 10.32 -3.29 5.94
C GLU A 223 11.19 -2.92 7.16
N HIS A 224 10.59 -2.89 8.35
CA HIS A 224 11.29 -2.68 9.61
C HIS A 224 12.18 -3.86 10.05
N CYS A 225 12.04 -5.05 9.45
CA CYS A 225 12.73 -6.28 9.86
C CYS A 225 14.16 -6.37 9.25
N THR A 226 15.09 -5.56 9.78
CA THR A 226 16.42 -5.28 9.18
C THR A 226 17.64 -5.79 9.94
N GLY A 227 17.44 -6.50 11.06
CA GLY A 227 18.54 -7.07 11.85
C GLY A 227 19.33 -6.05 12.69
N ASP A 228 18.80 -4.85 12.91
CA ASP A 228 19.51 -3.76 13.61
C ASP A 228 19.99 -4.19 15.02
N GLY A 229 19.14 -4.87 15.79
CA GLY A 229 19.50 -5.35 17.13
C GLY A 229 20.62 -6.40 17.13
N ILE A 230 20.64 -7.27 16.11
CA ILE A 230 21.72 -8.27 15.96
C ILE A 230 23.05 -7.55 15.70
N LYS A 231 23.07 -6.62 14.73
CA LYS A 231 24.25 -5.83 14.38
C LYS A 231 24.77 -5.04 15.60
N MET A 232 23.86 -4.43 16.37
CA MET A 232 24.21 -3.71 17.61
C MET A 232 24.78 -4.62 18.70
N GLY A 233 24.21 -5.81 18.90
CA GLY A 233 24.73 -6.77 19.87
C GLY A 233 26.13 -7.28 19.49
N GLU A 234 26.33 -7.64 18.22
CA GLU A 234 27.66 -8.06 17.71
C GLU A 234 28.71 -6.97 17.90
N ALA A 235 28.34 -5.70 17.66
CA ALA A 235 29.24 -4.56 17.82
C ALA A 235 29.81 -4.40 19.23
N ILE A 236 29.12 -4.90 20.26
CA ILE A 236 29.61 -4.88 21.65
C ILE A 236 30.08 -6.26 22.15
N GLY A 237 30.31 -7.21 21.24
CA GLY A 237 30.90 -8.50 21.54
C GLY A 237 29.92 -9.62 21.90
N ALA A 238 28.61 -9.42 21.71
CA ALA A 238 27.65 -10.52 21.81
C ALA A 238 27.84 -11.49 20.62
N LYS A 239 27.75 -12.78 20.91
CA LYS A 239 27.92 -13.84 19.92
C LYS A 239 26.60 -14.07 19.16
N THR A 240 26.70 -14.37 17.88
CA THR A 240 25.56 -14.84 17.07
C THR A 240 25.61 -16.34 16.85
N ILE A 241 24.46 -16.91 16.51
CA ILE A 241 24.30 -18.33 16.18
C ILE A 241 23.25 -18.47 15.09
N ASP A 242 23.39 -19.49 14.24
CA ASP A 242 22.38 -19.95 13.29
C ASP A 242 21.95 -18.93 12.21
N LEU A 243 22.73 -17.89 11.92
CA LEU A 243 22.35 -16.80 10.98
C LEU A 243 22.10 -17.28 9.54
N GLU A 244 22.64 -18.44 9.16
CA GLU A 244 22.36 -19.12 7.89
C GLU A 244 20.96 -19.75 7.83
N TRP A 245 20.32 -19.98 8.98
CA TRP A 245 19.02 -20.61 9.07
C TRP A 245 17.90 -19.57 8.95
N VAL A 246 17.55 -19.28 7.69
CA VAL A 246 16.39 -18.48 7.29
C VAL A 246 15.30 -19.39 6.73
N GLN A 247 14.11 -19.37 7.34
CA GLN A 247 12.98 -20.20 6.95
C GLN A 247 12.16 -19.54 5.84
N VAL A 248 11.86 -20.36 4.83
CA VAL A 248 10.90 -20.05 3.77
C VAL A 248 9.55 -20.70 4.14
N HIS A 249 8.47 -19.93 4.12
CA HIS A 249 7.11 -20.43 4.31
C HIS A 249 6.50 -20.84 2.97
N PRO A 250 5.79 -21.97 2.87
CA PRO A 250 5.24 -22.45 1.60
C PRO A 250 4.02 -21.69 1.06
N THR A 251 3.43 -20.78 1.85
CA THR A 251 2.08 -20.25 1.58
C THR A 251 2.01 -18.72 1.64
N GLY A 252 2.92 -18.04 0.94
CA GLY A 252 2.76 -16.63 0.62
C GLY A 252 1.64 -16.45 -0.39
N LEU A 253 0.62 -15.67 -0.06
CA LEU A 253 -0.54 -15.42 -0.89
C LEU A 253 -0.15 -14.56 -2.10
N VAL A 254 -0.43 -15.07 -3.29
CA VAL A 254 -0.24 -14.36 -4.55
C VAL A 254 -1.51 -13.59 -4.85
N LYS A 255 -1.39 -12.26 -4.94
CA LYS A 255 -2.46 -11.40 -5.42
C LYS A 255 -2.43 -11.41 -6.96
N PRO A 256 -3.48 -11.84 -7.68
CA PRO A 256 -3.39 -12.03 -9.13
C PRO A 256 -3.03 -10.78 -9.94
N ASP A 257 -3.44 -9.60 -9.47
CA ASP A 257 -3.16 -8.29 -10.09
C ASP A 257 -1.81 -7.69 -9.66
N ASP A 258 -1.10 -8.32 -8.72
CA ASP A 258 0.22 -7.92 -8.23
C ASP A 258 1.03 -9.17 -7.82
N ALA A 259 1.20 -10.08 -8.78
CA ALA A 259 1.77 -11.39 -8.53
C ALA A 259 3.24 -11.33 -8.09
N ASP A 260 3.96 -10.27 -8.48
CA ASP A 260 5.39 -10.06 -8.20
C ASP A 260 5.65 -9.19 -6.96
N ALA A 261 4.60 -8.82 -6.20
CA ALA A 261 4.73 -8.08 -4.95
C ALA A 261 5.83 -8.68 -4.06
N LYS A 262 6.84 -7.87 -3.71
CA LYS A 262 7.98 -8.29 -2.88
C LYS A 262 7.54 -8.65 -1.47
N ILE A 263 6.54 -7.94 -0.93
CA ILE A 263 5.92 -8.25 0.35
C ILE A 263 4.58 -8.93 0.08
N LYS A 264 4.39 -10.14 0.64
CA LYS A 264 3.17 -10.93 0.47
C LYS A 264 2.47 -11.18 1.79
N PHE A 265 1.13 -11.25 1.75
CA PHE A 265 0.36 -11.73 2.88
C PHE A 265 0.61 -13.21 3.10
N LEU A 266 0.63 -13.64 4.36
CA LEU A 266 0.79 -15.04 4.70
C LEU A 266 -0.58 -15.72 4.77
N ALA A 267 -0.76 -16.82 4.04
CA ALA A 267 -1.87 -17.74 4.28
C ALA A 267 -1.58 -18.49 5.58
N ALA A 268 -2.51 -18.40 6.55
CA ALA A 268 -2.35 -19.08 7.84
C ALA A 268 -2.08 -20.56 7.64
N GLU A 269 -1.07 -21.11 8.34
CA GLU A 269 -0.82 -22.54 8.36
C GLU A 269 -2.01 -23.32 8.93
N ALA A 270 -2.82 -22.66 9.77
CA ALA A 270 -4.09 -23.17 10.26
C ALA A 270 -5.05 -23.56 9.12
N LEU A 271 -5.00 -22.94 7.94
CA LEU A 271 -5.81 -23.34 6.77
C LEU A 271 -5.48 -24.78 6.33
N ARG A 272 -4.21 -25.18 6.38
CA ARG A 272 -3.78 -26.57 6.15
C ARG A 272 -4.12 -27.45 7.35
N GLY A 273 -3.96 -26.90 8.57
CA GLY A 273 -4.32 -27.56 9.83
C GLY A 273 -5.78 -28.02 9.89
N VAL A 274 -6.71 -27.22 9.35
CA VAL A 274 -8.14 -27.55 9.30
C VAL A 274 -8.55 -28.39 8.08
N GLY A 275 -7.60 -28.90 7.28
CA GLY A 275 -7.89 -29.81 6.17
C GLY A 275 -7.63 -29.27 4.77
N GLY A 276 -7.10 -28.04 4.65
CA GLY A 276 -6.70 -27.50 3.35
C GLY A 276 -5.59 -28.32 2.70
N ILE A 277 -5.76 -28.67 1.43
CA ILE A 277 -4.77 -29.41 0.63
C ILE A 277 -4.03 -28.47 -0.33
N ILE A 278 -2.82 -28.87 -0.76
CA ILE A 278 -2.06 -28.12 -1.77
C ILE A 278 -2.06 -28.91 -3.08
N LEU A 279 -2.51 -28.26 -4.15
CA LEU A 279 -2.48 -28.78 -5.51
C LEU A 279 -1.43 -28.05 -6.35
N ASN A 280 -0.74 -28.77 -7.23
CA ASN A 280 0.13 -28.18 -8.24
C ASN A 280 -0.68 -27.68 -9.46
N ALA A 281 0.02 -27.20 -10.50
CA ALA A 281 -0.61 -26.71 -11.72
C ALA A 281 -1.50 -27.75 -12.40
N GLU A 282 -1.11 -29.02 -12.31
CA GLU A 282 -1.82 -30.15 -12.89
C GLU A 282 -2.95 -30.69 -12.00
N GLY A 283 -3.22 -30.08 -10.84
CA GLY A 283 -4.30 -30.51 -9.92
C GLY A 283 -3.98 -31.71 -9.04
N ASN A 284 -2.70 -32.11 -8.95
CA ASN A 284 -2.27 -33.23 -8.12
C ASN A 284 -1.74 -32.76 -6.77
N ARG A 285 -1.99 -33.56 -5.72
CA ARG A 285 -1.25 -33.47 -4.45
C ARG A 285 0.17 -33.98 -4.65
N PHE A 286 1.12 -33.42 -3.91
CA PHE A 286 2.55 -33.75 -4.05
C PHE A 286 3.35 -33.73 -2.73
N CYS A 287 2.70 -33.42 -1.60
CA CYS A 287 3.38 -33.36 -0.31
C CYS A 287 2.43 -33.65 0.85
N ASN A 288 3.01 -33.89 2.04
CA ASN A 288 2.28 -33.82 3.29
C ASN A 288 2.12 -32.34 3.66
N GLU A 289 0.90 -31.82 3.59
CA GLU A 289 0.61 -30.41 3.84
C GLU A 289 0.84 -30.00 5.31
N LEU A 290 0.97 -30.96 6.22
CA LEU A 290 1.35 -30.75 7.63
C LEU A 290 2.81 -31.17 7.91
N GLY A 291 3.61 -31.35 6.86
CA GLY A 291 5.05 -31.52 6.98
C GLY A 291 5.73 -30.25 7.47
N ARG A 292 7.04 -30.37 7.78
CA ARG A 292 7.87 -29.21 8.11
C ARG A 292 7.93 -28.24 6.92
N ARG A 293 8.13 -26.94 7.20
CA ARG A 293 8.09 -25.89 6.16
C ARG A 293 9.18 -26.08 5.12
N ASP A 294 10.40 -26.39 5.54
CA ASP A 294 11.52 -26.73 4.65
C ASP A 294 11.20 -27.89 3.69
N TYR A 295 10.52 -28.93 4.20
CA TYR A 295 10.02 -30.04 3.40
C TYR A 295 8.95 -29.58 2.40
N VAL A 296 7.90 -28.88 2.85
CA VAL A 296 6.81 -28.46 1.95
C VAL A 296 7.34 -27.52 0.86
N THR A 297 8.18 -26.55 1.19
CA THR A 297 8.81 -25.67 0.19
C THR A 297 9.76 -26.44 -0.73
N GLY A 298 10.49 -27.42 -0.20
CA GLY A 298 11.36 -28.29 -0.99
C GLY A 298 10.58 -29.13 -2.01
N GLU A 299 9.42 -29.65 -1.64
CA GLU A 299 8.54 -30.35 -2.58
C GLU A 299 7.88 -29.40 -3.58
N MET A 300 7.59 -28.15 -3.19
CA MET A 300 7.13 -27.13 -4.14
C MET A 300 8.20 -26.86 -5.21
N TRP A 301 9.49 -26.74 -4.85
CA TRP A 301 10.56 -26.53 -5.84
C TRP A 301 10.76 -27.70 -6.81
N LYS A 302 10.34 -28.91 -6.44
CA LYS A 302 10.35 -30.10 -7.31
C LYS A 302 9.08 -30.24 -8.16
N SER A 303 8.05 -29.44 -7.86
CA SER A 303 6.72 -29.50 -8.46
C SER A 303 6.46 -28.27 -9.33
N LYS A 304 5.33 -28.25 -10.05
CA LYS A 304 5.04 -27.24 -11.06
C LYS A 304 4.03 -26.19 -10.56
N PRO A 305 4.39 -24.89 -10.52
CA PRO A 305 3.47 -23.80 -10.21
C PRO A 305 2.50 -23.52 -11.39
N PRO A 306 1.36 -22.83 -11.16
CA PRO A 306 0.93 -22.23 -9.90
C PRO A 306 0.42 -23.25 -8.88
N PHE A 307 0.80 -23.06 -7.62
CA PHE A 307 0.33 -23.86 -6.50
C PHE A 307 -0.94 -23.27 -5.91
N ARG A 308 -1.88 -24.13 -5.52
CA ARG A 308 -3.18 -23.74 -4.98
C ARG A 308 -3.42 -24.38 -3.62
N LEU A 309 -3.71 -23.56 -2.62
CA LEU A 309 -4.22 -24.00 -1.32
C LEU A 309 -5.74 -24.05 -1.41
N CYS A 310 -6.33 -25.25 -1.33
CA CYS A 310 -7.75 -25.50 -1.52
C CYS A 310 -8.40 -25.97 -0.21
N LEU A 311 -9.46 -25.27 0.23
CA LEU A 311 -10.27 -25.64 1.38
C LEU A 311 -11.68 -26.00 0.90
N ASN A 312 -12.13 -27.22 1.21
CA ASN A 312 -13.53 -27.62 1.05
C ASN A 312 -14.42 -26.94 2.10
N ARG A 313 -15.73 -27.20 2.06
CA ARG A 313 -16.70 -26.60 2.98
C ARG A 313 -16.40 -26.90 4.44
N ALA A 314 -16.20 -28.16 4.80
CA ALA A 314 -15.93 -28.54 6.19
C ALA A 314 -14.68 -27.85 6.75
N ALA A 315 -13.61 -27.76 5.94
CA ALA A 315 -12.39 -27.07 6.31
C ALA A 315 -12.58 -25.55 6.42
N SER A 316 -13.29 -24.94 5.47
CA SER A 316 -13.51 -23.49 5.45
C SER A 316 -14.48 -23.02 6.53
N ASP A 317 -15.49 -23.81 6.90
CA ASP A 317 -16.45 -23.47 7.96
C ASP A 317 -15.74 -23.31 9.34
N GLU A 318 -14.72 -24.12 9.64
CA GLU A 318 -13.93 -24.02 10.88
C GLU A 318 -13.02 -22.78 10.97
N ILE A 319 -12.77 -22.13 9.84
CA ILE A 319 -11.84 -21.00 9.72
C ILE A 319 -12.39 -19.89 8.82
N ILE A 320 -13.72 -19.76 8.79
CA ILE A 320 -14.44 -18.97 7.78
C ILE A 320 -14.05 -17.50 7.82
N TRP A 321 -13.69 -16.98 9.00
CA TRP A 321 -13.19 -15.61 9.14
C TRP A 321 -11.94 -15.38 8.30
N HIS A 322 -10.95 -16.28 8.33
CA HIS A 322 -9.75 -16.18 7.48
C HIS A 322 -10.11 -16.25 6.01
N CYS A 323 -10.99 -17.18 5.61
CA CYS A 323 -11.43 -17.32 4.22
C CYS A 323 -12.07 -16.01 3.71
N LYS A 324 -13.03 -15.46 4.47
CA LYS A 324 -13.68 -14.19 4.15
C LYS A 324 -12.69 -13.02 4.13
N HIS A 325 -11.78 -12.96 5.10
CA HIS A 325 -10.74 -11.93 5.16
C HIS A 325 -9.84 -11.96 3.92
N TYR A 326 -9.36 -13.13 3.52
CA TYR A 326 -8.50 -13.28 2.35
C TYR A 326 -9.26 -13.05 1.04
N THR A 327 -10.54 -13.43 0.96
CA THR A 327 -11.40 -13.10 -0.20
C THR A 327 -11.65 -11.60 -0.30
N GLY A 328 -11.94 -10.91 0.80
CA GLY A 328 -12.10 -9.46 0.83
C GLY A 328 -10.84 -8.69 0.41
N ARG A 329 -9.65 -9.30 0.54
CA ARG A 329 -8.36 -8.76 0.07
C ARG A 329 -8.02 -9.13 -1.38
N GLY A 330 -8.85 -9.92 -2.06
CA GLY A 330 -8.60 -10.37 -3.43
C GLY A 330 -7.45 -11.39 -3.58
N VAL A 331 -7.03 -12.04 -2.48
CA VAL A 331 -5.94 -13.03 -2.47
C VAL A 331 -6.43 -14.48 -2.31
N MET A 332 -7.74 -14.66 -2.19
CA MET A 332 -8.42 -15.96 -2.16
C MET A 332 -9.75 -15.85 -2.92
N LYS A 333 -10.08 -16.87 -3.71
CA LYS A 333 -11.30 -16.92 -4.52
C LYS A 333 -12.21 -18.04 -4.02
N TYR A 334 -13.51 -17.77 -4.01
CA TYR A 334 -14.55 -18.76 -3.75
C TYR A 334 -15.04 -19.37 -5.08
N TYR A 335 -15.25 -20.68 -5.07
CA TYR A 335 -15.81 -21.46 -6.17
C TYR A 335 -17.06 -22.18 -5.66
N ASN A 336 -18.16 -22.10 -6.43
CA ASN A 336 -19.41 -22.76 -6.03
C ASN A 336 -19.32 -24.29 -6.09
N SER A 337 -18.39 -24.82 -6.87
CA SER A 337 -18.23 -26.25 -7.10
C SER A 337 -16.78 -26.63 -7.47
N GLY A 338 -16.39 -27.89 -7.27
CA GLY A 338 -15.13 -28.42 -7.77
C GLY A 338 -15.04 -28.46 -9.29
N ASP A 339 -16.18 -28.52 -9.98
CA ASP A 339 -16.26 -28.38 -11.45
C ASP A 339 -15.85 -26.97 -11.90
N ASP A 340 -16.31 -25.93 -11.21
CA ASP A 340 -15.88 -24.55 -11.48
C ASP A 340 -14.39 -24.36 -11.23
N LEU A 341 -13.85 -24.97 -10.18
CA LEU A 341 -12.42 -24.97 -9.89
C LEU A 341 -11.63 -25.66 -11.00
N ALA A 342 -12.04 -26.85 -11.44
CA ALA A 342 -11.37 -27.59 -12.52
C ALA A 342 -11.36 -26.81 -13.83
N LYS A 343 -12.49 -26.17 -14.18
CA LYS A 343 -12.60 -25.29 -15.36
C LYS A 343 -11.65 -24.09 -15.29
N ASP A 344 -11.60 -23.40 -14.15
CA ASP A 344 -10.71 -22.25 -13.95
C ASP A 344 -9.23 -22.66 -13.95
N MET A 345 -8.92 -23.88 -13.51
CA MET A 345 -7.59 -24.48 -13.59
C MET A 345 -7.20 -24.95 -15.00
N GLY A 346 -8.18 -25.16 -15.89
CA GLY A 346 -7.96 -25.70 -17.23
C GLY A 346 -7.62 -27.19 -17.23
N ILE A 347 -8.14 -27.97 -16.27
CA ILE A 347 -7.89 -29.41 -16.14
C ILE A 347 -9.20 -30.22 -16.08
N PRO A 348 -9.18 -31.54 -16.39
CA PRO A 348 -10.35 -32.38 -16.22
C PRO A 348 -10.75 -32.51 -14.74
N LEU A 349 -12.05 -32.41 -14.45
CA LEU A 349 -12.61 -32.59 -13.10
C LEU A 349 -12.14 -33.90 -12.44
N SER A 350 -12.03 -34.98 -13.24
CA SER A 350 -11.58 -36.30 -12.78
C SER A 350 -10.20 -36.28 -12.11
N VAL A 351 -9.35 -35.28 -12.41
CA VAL A 351 -8.04 -35.14 -11.77
C VAL A 351 -8.18 -34.69 -10.31
N ILE A 352 -9.01 -33.68 -10.05
CA ILE A 352 -9.27 -33.20 -8.69
C ILE A 352 -10.07 -34.24 -7.90
N GLU A 353 -11.06 -34.90 -8.53
CA GLU A 353 -11.79 -36.02 -7.93
C GLU A 353 -10.82 -37.12 -7.48
N LYS A 354 -9.87 -37.51 -8.34
CA LYS A 354 -8.87 -38.53 -7.99
C LYS A 354 -7.97 -38.07 -6.85
N ALA A 355 -7.49 -36.83 -6.87
CA ALA A 355 -6.62 -36.30 -5.82
C ALA A 355 -7.29 -36.33 -4.42
N HIS A 356 -8.59 -36.02 -4.38
CA HIS A 356 -9.40 -36.12 -3.16
C HIS A 356 -9.72 -37.56 -2.78
N GLU A 357 -10.03 -38.43 -3.74
CA GLU A 357 -10.31 -39.85 -3.48
C GLU A 357 -9.09 -40.57 -2.89
N ASP A 358 -7.91 -40.38 -3.49
CA ASP A 358 -6.66 -40.95 -2.98
C ASP A 358 -6.38 -40.47 -1.55
N HIS A 359 -6.60 -39.17 -1.28
CA HIS A 359 -6.45 -38.57 0.05
C HIS A 359 -7.46 -39.15 1.07
N TYR A 360 -8.72 -39.32 0.66
CA TYR A 360 -9.78 -39.89 1.48
C TYR A 360 -9.50 -41.36 1.82
N GLN A 361 -9.11 -42.18 0.85
CA GLN A 361 -8.77 -43.58 1.07
C GLN A 361 -7.55 -43.74 1.98
N ALA A 362 -6.50 -42.92 1.79
CA ALA A 362 -5.34 -42.92 2.67
C ALA A 362 -5.71 -42.60 4.12
N ALA A 363 -6.63 -41.65 4.32
CA ALA A 363 -7.13 -41.30 5.65
C ALA A 363 -7.93 -42.44 6.30
N LYS A 364 -8.81 -43.11 5.54
CA LYS A 364 -9.59 -44.25 6.04
C LYS A 364 -8.70 -45.45 6.39
N MET A 365 -7.65 -45.65 5.64
CA MET A 365 -6.63 -46.65 5.97
C MET A 365 -5.82 -46.24 7.21
N MET A 366 -5.48 -44.95 7.38
CA MET A 366 -4.82 -44.48 8.61
C MET A 366 -5.70 -44.64 9.85
N GLU A 367 -7.01 -44.43 9.74
CA GLU A 367 -7.97 -44.60 10.84
C GLU A 367 -8.06 -46.08 11.27
N LYS A 368 -8.05 -46.99 10.30
CA LYS A 368 -8.18 -48.43 10.54
C LYS A 368 -6.87 -49.10 10.97
N ASP A 369 -5.75 -48.71 10.36
CA ASP A 369 -4.43 -49.29 10.59
C ASP A 369 -3.34 -48.19 10.64
N PRO A 370 -3.16 -47.56 11.82
CA PRO A 370 -2.26 -46.42 12.00
C PRO A 370 -0.76 -46.71 11.81
N GLU A 371 -0.36 -47.98 11.81
CA GLU A 371 1.06 -48.38 11.79
C GLU A 371 1.40 -49.34 10.62
N GLY A 372 0.41 -49.88 9.91
CA GLY A 372 0.60 -50.79 8.79
C GLY A 372 0.87 -50.14 7.42
N GLY A 373 0.92 -48.81 7.35
CA GLY A 373 1.22 -48.06 6.12
C GLY A 373 2.51 -48.51 5.44
N LYS A 374 2.62 -48.31 4.12
CA LYS A 374 3.82 -48.71 3.36
C LYS A 374 4.99 -47.74 3.52
N TRP A 375 4.69 -46.47 3.81
CA TRP A 375 5.65 -45.38 3.76
C TRP A 375 5.98 -44.86 5.15
N PRO A 376 7.20 -44.35 5.40
CA PRO A 376 7.50 -43.66 6.65
C PRO A 376 6.69 -42.36 6.78
N ALA A 377 6.18 -42.10 7.99
CA ALA A 377 5.39 -40.92 8.31
C ALA A 377 6.17 -39.91 9.16
N TYR A 378 5.76 -38.64 9.07
CA TYR A 378 6.22 -37.59 9.96
C TYR A 378 5.13 -37.21 10.98
N PRO A 379 5.45 -37.04 12.28
CA PRO A 379 6.78 -37.09 12.86
C PRO A 379 7.36 -38.51 12.99
N SER A 380 6.55 -39.56 13.10
CA SER A 380 7.05 -40.94 13.17
C SER A 380 5.98 -41.96 12.78
N GLY A 381 6.37 -43.23 12.64
CA GLY A 381 5.50 -44.33 12.27
C GLY A 381 5.40 -44.49 10.76
N LYS A 382 4.27 -45.02 10.28
CA LYS A 382 4.01 -45.24 8.85
C LYS A 382 2.75 -44.52 8.37
N CYS A 383 2.63 -44.34 7.05
CA CYS A 383 1.43 -43.81 6.41
C CYS A 383 1.01 -44.58 5.16
N TRP A 384 -0.27 -44.42 4.81
CA TRP A 384 -0.85 -44.89 3.55
C TRP A 384 -0.85 -43.82 2.45
N ASP A 385 -0.53 -42.56 2.76
CA ASP A 385 -0.52 -41.44 1.81
C ASP A 385 0.62 -41.55 0.79
N GLU A 386 0.33 -42.01 -0.42
CA GLU A 386 1.37 -42.17 -1.45
C GLU A 386 1.97 -40.82 -1.90
N ALA A 387 1.14 -39.78 -2.01
CA ALA A 387 1.54 -38.45 -2.48
C ALA A 387 2.66 -37.83 -1.62
N SER A 388 2.72 -38.18 -0.33
CA SER A 388 3.78 -37.73 0.58
C SER A 388 4.71 -38.84 1.06
N GLY A 389 4.29 -40.10 0.95
CA GLY A 389 5.01 -41.24 1.51
C GLY A 389 6.36 -41.51 0.82
N LYS A 390 6.43 -41.28 -0.50
CA LYS A 390 7.66 -41.49 -1.30
C LYS A 390 8.82 -40.60 -0.86
N THR A 391 8.54 -39.49 -0.18
CA THR A 391 9.54 -38.49 0.23
C THR A 391 10.09 -38.73 1.64
N GLY A 392 9.69 -39.80 2.32
CA GLY A 392 10.11 -40.04 3.71
C GLY A 392 9.29 -39.29 4.77
N SER A 393 8.34 -38.44 4.37
CA SER A 393 7.64 -37.47 5.24
C SER A 393 6.12 -37.63 5.21
N GLY A 394 5.68 -38.88 5.12
CA GLY A 394 4.30 -39.28 4.93
C GLY A 394 3.28 -38.65 5.90
N LYS A 395 2.08 -38.38 5.39
CA LYS A 395 0.97 -37.75 6.12
C LYS A 395 0.28 -38.74 7.06
N LYS A 396 0.29 -38.46 8.37
CA LYS A 396 -0.41 -39.26 9.42
C LYS A 396 -1.75 -38.67 9.83
N PHE A 397 -1.89 -37.36 9.72
CA PHE A 397 -3.01 -36.62 10.31
C PHE A 397 -3.89 -36.02 9.23
N TYR A 398 -5.18 -36.27 9.35
CA TYR A 398 -6.22 -35.89 8.41
C TYR A 398 -7.33 -35.17 9.17
N HIS A 399 -7.90 -34.15 8.55
CA HIS A 399 -9.00 -33.36 9.10
C HIS A 399 -9.85 -32.85 7.94
N ASN A 400 -11.17 -32.80 8.11
CA ASN A 400 -12.13 -32.31 7.10
C ASN A 400 -11.88 -32.85 5.69
N ILE A 401 -11.75 -34.18 5.56
CA ILE A 401 -11.55 -34.86 4.28
C ILE A 401 -12.90 -35.16 3.61
N ILE A 402 -12.91 -35.21 2.28
CA ILE A 402 -14.09 -35.56 1.47
C ILE A 402 -13.71 -36.66 0.46
N PRO A 403 -14.64 -37.58 0.12
CA PRO A 403 -14.42 -38.53 -0.97
C PRO A 403 -14.39 -37.80 -2.33
N GLY A 404 -13.74 -38.39 -3.33
CA GLY A 404 -13.64 -37.81 -4.67
C GLY A 404 -15.00 -37.59 -5.33
N SER A 405 -15.97 -38.48 -5.06
CA SER A 405 -17.34 -38.37 -5.58
C SER A 405 -18.09 -37.13 -5.11
N ALA A 406 -17.67 -36.48 -4.02
CA ALA A 406 -18.27 -35.24 -3.53
C ALA A 406 -17.74 -33.99 -4.24
N VAL A 407 -16.54 -34.04 -4.83
CA VAL A 407 -15.80 -32.87 -5.35
C VAL A 407 -16.62 -32.10 -6.38
N LYS A 408 -17.33 -32.79 -7.27
CA LYS A 408 -18.08 -32.15 -8.36
C LYS A 408 -19.02 -31.04 -7.89
N SER A 409 -19.71 -31.24 -6.76
CA SER A 409 -20.66 -30.28 -6.18
C SER A 409 -20.12 -29.53 -4.97
N GLU A 410 -18.90 -29.83 -4.54
CA GLU A 410 -18.32 -29.27 -3.33
C GLU A 410 -17.84 -27.84 -3.56
N PRO A 411 -18.23 -26.85 -2.72
CA PRO A 411 -17.69 -25.51 -2.81
C PRO A 411 -16.26 -25.44 -2.26
N PHE A 412 -15.44 -24.55 -2.82
CA PHE A 412 -14.04 -24.38 -2.43
C PHE A 412 -13.66 -22.92 -2.21
N TYR A 413 -12.85 -22.68 -1.17
CA TYR A 413 -12.01 -21.49 -1.08
C TYR A 413 -10.60 -21.83 -1.53
N VAL A 414 -10.07 -21.08 -2.49
CA VAL A 414 -8.77 -21.36 -3.11
C VAL A 414 -7.91 -20.11 -3.17
N ALA A 415 -6.66 -20.24 -2.72
CA ALA A 415 -5.65 -19.20 -2.86
C ALA A 415 -4.46 -19.69 -3.69
N ILE A 416 -3.94 -18.82 -4.56
CA ILE A 416 -2.65 -19.08 -5.23
C ILE A 416 -1.55 -18.77 -4.23
N ILE A 417 -0.59 -19.69 -4.09
CA ILE A 417 0.48 -19.62 -3.10
C ILE A 417 1.87 -19.74 -3.73
N THR A 418 2.86 -19.16 -3.06
CA THR A 418 4.28 -19.26 -3.44
C THR A 418 5.19 -19.30 -2.20
N PRO A 419 6.39 -19.90 -2.27
CA PRO A 419 7.38 -19.82 -1.20
C PRO A 419 7.80 -18.37 -0.91
N VAL A 420 7.92 -18.01 0.38
CA VAL A 420 8.27 -16.65 0.84
C VAL A 420 9.22 -16.68 2.05
N ILE A 421 10.21 -15.80 2.10
CA ILE A 421 11.04 -15.56 3.29
C ILE A 421 10.13 -15.16 4.45
N HIS A 422 10.31 -15.79 5.60
CA HIS A 422 9.33 -15.65 6.68
C HIS A 422 9.95 -15.41 8.05
N TYR A 423 10.93 -16.20 8.47
CA TYR A 423 11.50 -16.13 9.83
C TYR A 423 13.01 -16.38 9.79
N CYS A 424 13.78 -15.60 10.53
CA CYS A 424 15.21 -15.80 10.73
C CYS A 424 15.43 -16.51 12.07
N MET A 425 15.84 -17.78 12.06
CA MET A 425 16.05 -18.55 13.29
C MET A 425 17.35 -18.18 14.00
N GLY A 426 18.32 -17.70 13.24
CA GLY A 426 19.57 -17.17 13.78
C GLY A 426 19.44 -15.76 14.31
N GLY A 427 20.30 -15.45 15.28
CA GLY A 427 20.32 -14.17 15.97
C GLY A 427 21.40 -14.16 17.06
N LEU A 428 21.22 -13.30 18.07
CA LEU A 428 22.09 -13.24 19.23
C LEU A 428 21.93 -14.50 20.07
N LEU A 429 23.03 -15.22 20.33
CA LEU A 429 23.01 -16.39 21.20
C LEU A 429 22.60 -15.97 22.61
N ILE A 430 21.58 -16.62 23.15
CA ILE A 430 21.11 -16.40 24.52
C ILE A 430 21.33 -17.64 25.40
N ASP A 431 21.42 -17.43 26.71
CA ASP A 431 21.33 -18.48 27.72
C ASP A 431 19.87 -18.67 28.21
N THR A 432 19.67 -19.49 29.24
CA THR A 432 18.33 -19.77 29.79
C THR A 432 17.72 -18.61 30.59
N ASP A 433 18.50 -17.57 30.91
CA ASP A 433 18.01 -16.30 31.47
C ASP A 433 17.77 -15.26 30.36
N SER A 434 17.85 -15.67 29.10
CA SER A 434 17.75 -14.80 27.92
C SER A 434 18.85 -13.73 27.84
N ALA A 435 19.94 -13.90 28.59
CA ALA A 435 21.08 -12.99 28.54
C ALA A 435 21.90 -13.28 27.28
N CYS A 436 22.33 -12.23 26.60
CA CYS A 436 23.16 -12.36 25.41
C CYS A 436 24.53 -12.92 25.80
N VAL A 437 24.95 -14.01 25.18
CA VAL A 437 26.23 -14.66 25.44
C VAL A 437 27.33 -13.94 24.67
N GLY A 438 28.36 -13.50 25.36
CA GLY A 438 29.53 -12.85 24.78
C GLY A 438 30.50 -13.82 24.10
N SER A 439 31.50 -13.27 23.43
CA SER A 439 32.58 -14.04 22.78
C SER A 439 33.38 -14.93 23.74
N ASN A 440 33.42 -14.60 25.04
CA ASN A 440 34.03 -15.39 26.11
C ASN A 440 33.14 -16.54 26.61
N ASN A 441 31.98 -16.79 25.98
CA ASN A 441 30.94 -17.74 26.40
C ASN A 441 30.33 -17.46 27.79
N LEU A 442 30.43 -16.21 28.28
CA LEU A 442 29.74 -15.72 29.47
C LEU A 442 28.66 -14.72 29.07
N ALA A 443 27.63 -14.55 29.89
CA ALA A 443 26.63 -13.52 29.66
C ALA A 443 27.27 -12.12 29.62
N VAL A 444 26.84 -11.28 28.67
CA VAL A 444 27.16 -9.85 28.62
C VAL A 444 26.28 -9.16 29.66
N PRO A 445 26.82 -8.64 30.78
CA PRO A 445 26.02 -8.08 31.85
C PRO A 445 25.15 -6.93 31.34
N GLY A 446 23.87 -6.93 31.70
CA GLY A 446 22.92 -5.89 31.29
C GLY A 446 22.43 -5.97 29.84
N LEU A 447 22.81 -6.99 29.05
CA LEU A 447 22.28 -7.20 27.70
C LEU A 447 21.45 -8.50 27.62
N TYR A 448 20.20 -8.36 27.18
CA TYR A 448 19.25 -9.45 26.98
C TYR A 448 18.66 -9.40 25.56
N ALA A 449 18.12 -10.52 25.09
CA ALA A 449 17.42 -10.58 23.81
C ALA A 449 16.15 -11.45 23.91
N ALA A 450 15.10 -11.09 23.18
CA ALA A 450 13.82 -11.81 23.18
C ALA A 450 13.13 -11.80 21.81
N GLY A 451 12.50 -12.92 21.44
CA GLY A 451 11.87 -13.11 20.13
C GLY A 451 12.90 -13.31 19.02
N GLU A 452 12.53 -12.98 17.78
CA GLU A 452 13.30 -13.33 16.56
C GLU A 452 14.72 -12.71 16.47
N VAL A 453 15.05 -11.73 17.33
CA VAL A 453 16.43 -11.21 17.43
C VAL A 453 17.36 -12.19 18.17
N ALA A 454 16.80 -13.09 18.99
CA ALA A 454 17.53 -14.14 19.70
C ALA A 454 17.68 -15.41 18.84
N GLY A 455 18.88 -15.98 18.85
CA GLY A 455 19.24 -17.20 18.15
C GLY A 455 19.36 -18.42 19.06
N GLY A 456 19.27 -19.61 18.46
CA GLY A 456 19.48 -20.90 19.13
C GLY A 456 18.21 -21.62 19.58
N VAL A 457 17.08 -20.91 19.71
CA VAL A 457 15.80 -21.48 20.15
C VAL A 457 15.24 -22.49 19.14
N HIS A 458 15.28 -22.16 17.84
CA HIS A 458 14.60 -22.93 16.80
C HIS A 458 15.54 -23.75 15.92
N GLY A 459 16.85 -23.54 16.03
CA GLY A 459 17.85 -24.19 15.18
C GLY A 459 17.55 -24.02 13.70
N ASN A 460 17.61 -25.11 12.94
CA ASN A 460 17.53 -25.02 11.48
C ASN A 460 16.11 -24.88 10.91
N ASN A 461 15.07 -25.09 11.72
CA ASN A 461 13.68 -24.95 11.26
C ASN A 461 12.71 -24.76 12.44
N ARG A 462 11.96 -23.65 12.40
CA ARG A 462 10.94 -23.31 13.39
C ARG A 462 9.60 -24.01 13.10
N LEU A 463 8.96 -24.57 14.13
CA LEU A 463 7.58 -25.08 14.02
C LEU A 463 6.54 -23.95 13.99
N GLY A 464 5.44 -24.15 13.26
CA GLY A 464 4.32 -23.21 13.21
C GLY A 464 3.77 -22.94 14.61
N GLY A 465 3.48 -21.67 14.95
CA GLY A 465 3.04 -21.24 16.28
C GLY A 465 4.15 -20.96 17.31
N ASN A 466 5.36 -21.51 17.13
CA ASN A 466 6.46 -21.27 18.09
C ASN A 466 6.98 -19.82 18.08
N SER A 467 6.75 -19.03 17.03
CA SER A 467 7.25 -17.64 16.98
C SER A 467 6.54 -16.71 17.96
N LEU A 468 5.21 -16.84 18.10
CA LEU A 468 4.48 -16.06 19.11
C LEU A 468 4.83 -16.56 20.52
N LEU A 469 4.99 -17.88 20.67
CA LEU A 469 5.38 -18.46 21.95
C LEU A 469 6.78 -18.00 22.38
N ASP A 470 7.75 -18.00 21.47
CA ASP A 470 9.11 -17.50 21.70
C ASP A 470 9.08 -16.04 22.18
N CYS A 471 8.36 -15.17 21.46
CA CYS A 471 8.18 -13.78 21.88
C CYS A 471 7.67 -13.66 23.31
N VAL A 472 6.66 -14.45 23.70
CA VAL A 472 6.10 -14.38 25.05
C VAL A 472 7.07 -14.98 26.07
N VAL A 473 7.50 -16.22 25.90
CA VAL A 473 8.37 -16.92 26.86
C VAL A 473 9.67 -16.16 27.08
N PHE A 474 10.42 -15.90 26.00
CA PHE A 474 11.72 -15.24 26.14
C PHE A 474 11.58 -13.74 26.42
N GLY A 475 10.47 -13.10 26.04
CA GLY A 475 10.14 -11.76 26.51
C GLY A 475 9.99 -11.71 28.03
N ARG A 476 9.21 -12.63 28.61
CA ARG A 476 9.02 -12.72 30.06
C ARG A 476 10.28 -13.14 30.79
N VAL A 477 11.04 -14.11 30.27
CA VAL A 477 12.33 -14.52 30.85
C VAL A 477 13.30 -13.34 30.86
N ALA A 478 13.48 -12.63 29.73
CA ALA A 478 14.35 -11.46 29.65
C ALA A 478 13.89 -10.32 30.58
N GLY A 479 12.59 -10.03 30.61
CA GLY A 479 12.03 -9.00 31.47
C GLY A 479 12.26 -9.29 32.96
N LYS A 480 12.03 -10.54 33.38
CA LYS A 480 12.29 -10.99 34.75
C LYS A 480 13.78 -10.95 35.10
N ALA A 481 14.65 -11.40 34.20
CA ALA A 481 16.09 -11.39 34.41
C ALA A 481 16.64 -9.96 34.52
N ALA A 482 16.19 -9.05 33.66
CA ALA A 482 16.54 -7.63 33.73
C ALA A 482 16.03 -6.96 35.02
N ALA A 483 14.79 -7.25 35.43
CA ALA A 483 14.24 -6.77 36.70
C ALA A 483 15.05 -7.25 37.91
N LYS A 484 15.42 -8.54 37.92
CA LYS A 484 16.29 -9.11 38.96
C LYS A 484 17.68 -8.46 38.95
N TYR A 485 18.24 -8.20 37.76
CA TYR A 485 19.55 -7.57 37.61
C TYR A 485 19.58 -6.15 38.18
N MET A 486 18.53 -5.35 37.94
CA MET A 486 18.48 -3.96 38.40
C MET A 486 17.99 -3.81 39.85
N LEU A 487 17.00 -4.61 40.28
CA LEU A 487 16.37 -4.45 41.61
C LEU A 487 16.97 -5.35 42.70
N GLY A 488 17.62 -6.46 42.35
CA GLY A 488 18.17 -7.39 43.33
C GLY A 488 17.13 -7.84 44.37
N ALA A 489 17.37 -7.51 45.63
CA ALA A 489 16.47 -7.84 46.74
C ALA A 489 15.17 -7.00 46.78
N ASP A 490 15.12 -5.88 46.07
CA ASP A 490 13.96 -4.98 46.03
C ASP A 490 12.92 -5.39 44.97
N MET A 491 13.21 -6.45 44.21
CA MET A 491 12.28 -7.04 43.24
C MET A 491 11.04 -7.57 43.95
N LYS A 492 9.85 -7.18 43.47
CA LYS A 492 8.57 -7.59 44.06
C LYS A 492 7.52 -7.78 42.99
N ASP A 493 6.63 -8.73 43.20
CA ASP A 493 5.51 -8.94 42.29
C ASP A 493 4.46 -7.84 42.47
N VAL A 494 4.02 -7.30 41.35
CA VAL A 494 3.05 -6.21 41.23
C VAL A 494 1.96 -6.67 40.27
N ASP A 495 0.69 -6.54 40.69
CA ASP A 495 -0.42 -6.87 39.82
C ASP A 495 -0.73 -5.71 38.86
N LEU A 496 -0.54 -5.94 37.55
CA LEU A 496 -0.84 -4.95 36.51
C LEU A 496 -2.26 -4.42 36.61
N MET A 497 -3.23 -5.28 36.94
CA MET A 497 -4.62 -4.85 37.10
C MET A 497 -4.79 -3.90 38.28
N GLN A 498 -4.08 -4.12 39.38
CA GLN A 498 -4.18 -3.29 40.57
C GLN A 498 -3.58 -1.90 40.32
N ILE A 499 -2.38 -1.83 39.74
CA ILE A 499 -1.68 -0.55 39.52
C ILE A 499 -2.32 0.30 38.42
N THR A 500 -3.06 -0.33 37.50
CA THR A 500 -3.79 0.38 36.45
C THR A 500 -5.24 0.69 36.82
N GLY A 501 -5.71 0.28 38.01
CA GLY A 501 -7.09 0.50 38.46
C GLY A 501 -8.14 -0.38 37.77
N GLY A 502 -7.75 -1.56 37.27
CA GLY A 502 -8.62 -2.61 36.72
C GLY A 502 -7.99 -3.39 35.57
N GLY A 503 -8.57 -4.54 35.19
CA GLY A 503 -8.14 -5.32 34.02
C GLY A 503 -8.49 -4.69 32.66
N LEU A 504 -8.19 -5.41 31.58
CA LEU A 504 -8.67 -5.09 30.24
C LEU A 504 -10.05 -5.71 30.01
N SER A 505 -10.87 -5.09 29.16
CA SER A 505 -12.20 -5.62 28.78
C SER A 505 -12.13 -6.92 27.97
N GLY A 506 -10.94 -7.29 27.48
CA GLY A 506 -10.72 -8.42 26.57
C GLY A 506 -11.08 -8.12 25.12
N ALA A 507 -11.72 -6.96 24.86
CA ALA A 507 -11.90 -6.45 23.52
C ALA A 507 -10.59 -5.82 23.03
N VAL A 508 -10.18 -6.17 21.80
CA VAL A 508 -9.08 -5.49 21.12
C VAL A 508 -9.57 -4.11 20.69
N GLN A 509 -9.48 -3.14 21.60
CA GLN A 509 -9.79 -1.73 21.32
C GLN A 509 -8.67 -1.06 20.52
N SER A 510 -9.00 0.02 19.81
CA SER A 510 -7.99 0.89 19.20
C SER A 510 -7.05 1.45 20.29
N SER A 511 -5.76 1.17 20.17
CA SER A 511 -4.71 1.69 21.07
C SER A 511 -3.98 2.88 20.42
N LYS A 512 -3.45 3.80 21.23
CA LYS A 512 -2.82 5.04 20.74
C LYS A 512 -1.56 4.75 19.91
N LEU A 513 -0.88 3.67 20.25
CA LEU A 513 0.43 3.28 19.76
C LEU A 513 0.43 1.94 19.04
N ALA A 514 -0.72 1.26 18.91
CA ALA A 514 -0.90 0.13 18.01
C ALA A 514 -1.18 0.63 16.58
N GLY A 515 -0.57 0.02 15.56
CA GLY A 515 -0.92 0.33 14.17
C GLY A 515 -2.40 0.03 13.94
N GLY A 516 -3.18 0.95 13.35
CA GLY A 516 -4.59 0.70 13.06
C GLY A 516 -4.78 -0.57 12.21
N SER A 517 -5.84 -1.35 12.48
CA SER A 517 -6.19 -2.50 11.64
C SER A 517 -7.61 -2.40 11.09
N TYR A 518 -7.75 -2.86 9.85
CA TYR A 518 -8.94 -2.91 9.00
C TYR A 518 -10.11 -3.76 9.57
N GLU A 519 -9.97 -4.38 10.73
CA GLU A 519 -10.76 -5.56 11.14
C GLU A 519 -12.00 -5.24 12.01
N ASP A 520 -12.17 -4.00 12.48
CA ASP A 520 -13.34 -3.59 13.28
C ASP A 520 -14.66 -3.60 12.45
N LYS A 521 -14.57 -3.57 11.11
CA LYS A 521 -15.72 -3.53 10.17
C LYS A 521 -16.46 -4.86 9.94
N MET A 522 -15.84 -6.00 10.22
CA MET A 522 -16.32 -7.29 9.68
C MET A 522 -17.39 -8.01 10.54
N ASN A 523 -17.59 -7.61 11.79
CA ASN A 523 -18.52 -8.31 12.70
C ASN A 523 -19.90 -7.67 12.86
N SER A 524 -20.19 -6.56 12.20
CA SER A 524 -21.53 -5.92 12.28
C SER A 524 -22.57 -6.50 11.31
N ALA A 525 -22.24 -7.54 10.53
CA ALA A 525 -23.17 -8.16 9.60
C ALA A 525 -23.82 -9.43 10.19
N ALA A 526 -24.81 -9.25 11.07
CA ALA A 526 -25.85 -10.24 11.37
C ALA A 526 -27.23 -9.54 11.36
N PRO A 527 -28.31 -10.24 10.99
CA PRO A 527 -29.46 -9.65 10.28
C PRO A 527 -30.33 -8.76 11.18
N ALA A 528 -30.77 -7.64 10.61
CA ALA A 528 -31.60 -6.63 11.26
C ALA A 528 -32.90 -7.22 11.81
N ALA A 529 -33.02 -7.28 13.14
CA ALA A 529 -34.28 -7.41 13.85
C ALA A 529 -34.68 -6.03 14.41
N ALA A 530 -35.92 -5.63 14.14
CA ALA A 530 -36.48 -4.33 14.49
C ALA A 530 -36.77 -4.18 16.00
N ALA A 531 -36.37 -3.06 16.60
CA ALA A 531 -37.02 -2.37 17.73
C ALA A 531 -36.24 -1.06 18.02
N ALA A 532 -36.82 0.11 17.76
CA ALA A 532 -37.66 0.93 18.67
C ALA A 532 -36.84 1.97 19.46
N ALA A 533 -37.07 3.25 19.15
CA ALA A 533 -36.41 4.41 19.75
C ALA A 533 -37.06 4.82 21.08
N PRO A 534 -36.28 5.25 22.09
CA PRO A 534 -36.79 6.05 23.21
C PRO A 534 -36.46 7.55 23.06
N ALA A 535 -37.35 8.35 23.64
CA ALA A 535 -37.52 9.79 23.52
C ALA A 535 -36.38 10.67 24.05
N ALA A 536 -36.19 11.83 23.41
CA ALA A 536 -35.35 12.92 23.85
C ALA A 536 -36.13 13.92 24.72
N GLY A 537 -35.56 14.26 25.88
CA GLY A 537 -35.88 15.48 26.64
C GLY A 537 -35.06 16.65 26.08
N GLY A 538 -35.73 17.78 25.88
CA GLY A 538 -35.19 18.95 25.17
C GLY A 538 -34.20 19.81 25.94
N GLY A 539 -33.38 20.52 25.17
CA GLY A 539 -32.53 21.64 25.58
C GLY A 539 -31.95 22.30 24.33
N GLY A 540 -32.49 23.45 23.95
CA GLY A 540 -32.18 24.15 22.70
C GLY A 540 -30.80 24.79 22.67
N GLY A 541 -30.08 24.54 21.58
CA GLY A 541 -28.94 25.30 21.09
C GLY A 541 -28.80 24.97 19.60
N GLY A 542 -28.83 25.98 18.73
CA GLY A 542 -28.87 25.79 17.27
C GLY A 542 -27.71 24.94 16.77
N GLY A 543 -28.02 23.76 16.23
CA GLY A 543 -27.03 22.83 15.70
C GLY A 543 -26.32 23.37 14.45
N ILE A 544 -25.07 22.97 14.27
CA ILE A 544 -24.20 23.34 13.15
C ILE A 544 -24.72 22.62 11.90
N SER A 545 -24.90 23.31 10.77
CA SER A 545 -25.40 22.67 9.55
C SER A 545 -24.28 21.98 8.77
N LEU A 546 -24.59 20.94 7.98
CA LEU A 546 -23.61 20.33 7.06
C LEU A 546 -23.02 21.35 6.07
N ALA A 547 -23.78 22.37 5.71
CA ALA A 547 -23.32 23.45 4.84
C ALA A 547 -22.27 24.35 5.51
N ASP A 548 -22.32 24.46 6.84
CA ASP A 548 -21.29 25.17 7.62
C ASP A 548 -20.05 24.30 7.76
N VAL A 549 -20.20 23.01 8.09
CA VAL A 549 -19.07 22.05 8.13
C VAL A 549 -18.32 22.04 6.79
N ALA A 550 -19.02 22.05 5.65
CA ALA A 550 -18.43 22.03 4.32
C ALA A 550 -17.50 23.21 3.99
N LYS A 551 -17.55 24.30 4.75
CA LYS A 551 -16.65 25.46 4.60
C LYS A 551 -15.26 25.18 5.17
N HIS A 552 -15.14 24.25 6.11
CA HIS A 552 -13.92 23.89 6.83
C HIS A 552 -13.34 22.59 6.25
N ASN A 553 -12.80 22.64 5.03
CA ASN A 553 -12.41 21.46 4.25
C ASN A 553 -10.92 21.42 3.84
N THR A 554 -10.06 22.16 4.53
CA THR A 554 -8.64 22.31 4.19
C THR A 554 -7.73 21.87 5.34
N LYS A 555 -6.45 21.61 5.06
CA LYS A 555 -5.49 21.17 6.10
C LYS A 555 -5.32 22.15 7.27
N THR A 556 -5.51 23.45 7.04
CA THR A 556 -5.38 24.47 8.09
C THR A 556 -6.73 24.89 8.67
N ASP A 557 -7.83 24.28 8.22
CA ASP A 557 -9.20 24.54 8.66
C ASP A 557 -10.09 23.35 8.24
N CYS A 558 -10.14 22.32 9.08
CA CYS A 558 -10.64 20.98 8.78
C CYS A 558 -11.67 20.54 9.82
N TRP A 559 -12.93 20.55 9.44
CA TRP A 559 -14.01 19.99 10.25
C TRP A 559 -14.56 18.72 9.60
N VAL A 560 -15.01 17.78 10.42
CA VAL A 560 -15.67 16.54 9.97
C VAL A 560 -16.88 16.25 10.84
N VAL A 561 -17.87 15.54 10.33
CA VAL A 561 -19.01 15.06 11.14
C VAL A 561 -18.87 13.58 11.41
N VAL A 562 -19.08 13.16 12.66
CA VAL A 562 -19.12 11.75 13.08
C VAL A 562 -20.25 11.54 14.08
N ASP A 563 -21.16 10.60 13.79
CA ASP A 563 -22.35 10.28 14.61
C ASP A 563 -23.19 11.52 14.95
N GLY A 564 -23.30 12.45 14.00
CA GLY A 564 -24.01 13.71 14.17
C GLY A 564 -23.26 14.78 14.98
N GLN A 565 -22.09 14.48 15.54
CA GLN A 565 -21.19 15.46 16.17
C GLN A 565 -20.31 16.13 15.11
N VAL A 566 -20.16 17.46 15.19
CA VAL A 566 -19.21 18.21 14.38
C VAL A 566 -17.90 18.34 15.14
N LEU A 567 -16.80 17.97 14.49
CA LEU A 567 -15.46 18.02 15.05
C LEU A 567 -14.57 18.98 14.27
N ASP A 568 -13.89 19.89 14.97
CA ASP A 568 -12.71 20.60 14.44
C ASP A 568 -11.45 19.77 14.70
N VAL A 569 -10.94 19.15 13.65
CA VAL A 569 -9.78 18.24 13.69
C VAL A 569 -8.52 18.91 13.14
N THR A 570 -8.55 20.22 12.88
CA THR A 570 -7.46 20.98 12.25
C THR A 570 -6.11 20.76 12.94
N SER A 571 -6.06 20.93 14.26
CA SER A 571 -4.83 20.74 15.05
C SER A 571 -4.49 19.27 15.26
N PHE A 572 -5.46 18.37 15.11
CA PHE A 572 -5.29 16.93 15.28
C PHE A 572 -4.82 16.21 14.01
N LEU A 573 -4.92 16.85 12.83
CA LEU A 573 -4.56 16.24 11.54
C LEU A 573 -3.16 15.63 11.54
N SER A 574 -2.15 16.39 11.99
CA SER A 574 -0.74 15.95 12.03
C SER A 574 -0.47 14.87 13.08
N GLU A 575 -1.42 14.68 14.00
CA GLU A 575 -1.35 13.73 15.10
C GLU A 575 -2.12 12.44 14.79
N HIS A 576 -2.90 12.40 13.70
CA HIS A 576 -3.74 11.27 13.34
C HIS A 576 -2.92 10.02 12.93
N PRO A 577 -3.13 8.84 13.57
CA PRO A 577 -2.32 7.63 13.34
C PRO A 577 -2.36 7.06 11.92
N GLY A 578 -3.45 7.32 11.18
CA GLY A 578 -3.59 6.96 9.76
C GLY A 578 -2.92 7.94 8.78
N GLY A 579 -2.24 8.97 9.30
CA GLY A 579 -1.74 10.11 8.53
C GLY A 579 -2.82 11.17 8.28
N GLU A 580 -2.39 12.41 8.04
CA GLU A 580 -3.27 13.57 7.80
C GLU A 580 -4.29 13.34 6.67
N LEU A 581 -3.85 12.64 5.62
CA LEU A 581 -4.67 12.33 4.43
C LEU A 581 -5.90 11.47 4.75
N ALA A 582 -5.86 10.66 5.81
CA ALA A 582 -6.97 9.80 6.19
C ALA A 582 -8.19 10.60 6.67
N ILE A 583 -7.96 11.71 7.40
CA ILE A 583 -9.01 12.63 7.81
C ILE A 583 -9.33 13.63 6.68
N LEU A 584 -8.30 14.16 6.00
CA LEU A 584 -8.48 15.19 4.97
C LEU A 584 -9.36 14.74 3.79
N THR A 585 -9.46 13.44 3.55
CA THR A 585 -10.37 12.85 2.56
C THR A 585 -11.84 13.18 2.85
N PHE A 586 -12.17 13.41 4.13
CA PHE A 586 -13.51 13.72 4.62
C PHE A 586 -13.65 15.16 5.14
N ALA A 587 -12.64 16.01 4.95
CA ALA A 587 -12.70 17.41 5.38
C ALA A 587 -13.93 18.12 4.78
N GLY A 588 -14.70 18.77 5.65
CA GLY A 588 -15.96 19.41 5.36
C GLY A 588 -17.14 18.48 5.09
N LYS A 589 -17.07 17.20 5.45
CA LYS A 589 -18.10 16.19 5.15
C LYS A 589 -18.49 15.38 6.37
N ASP A 590 -19.58 14.65 6.22
CA ASP A 590 -19.94 13.57 7.12
C ASP A 590 -19.04 12.35 6.85
N ALA A 591 -18.26 12.01 7.85
CA ALA A 591 -17.33 10.89 7.86
C ALA A 591 -17.87 9.73 8.71
N THR A 592 -19.10 9.79 9.22
CA THR A 592 -19.66 8.82 10.19
C THR A 592 -19.51 7.39 9.71
N GLU A 593 -19.87 7.10 8.46
CA GLU A 593 -19.78 5.75 7.92
C GLU A 593 -18.30 5.29 7.85
N GLU A 594 -17.41 6.06 7.24
CA GLU A 594 -16.00 5.69 7.11
C GLU A 594 -15.22 5.70 8.42
N PHE A 595 -15.57 6.60 9.34
CA PHE A 595 -15.00 6.71 10.67
C PHE A 595 -15.42 5.53 11.54
N ASN A 596 -16.72 5.23 11.67
CA ASN A 596 -17.24 4.12 12.50
C ASN A 596 -16.83 2.76 11.97
N MET A 597 -16.52 2.72 10.68
CA MET A 597 -15.95 1.55 10.10
C MET A 597 -14.49 1.33 10.60
N ILE A 598 -13.67 2.35 10.83
CA ILE A 598 -12.23 2.17 11.17
C ILE A 598 -11.96 2.36 12.68
N HIS A 599 -12.88 3.01 13.41
CA HIS A 599 -12.67 3.46 14.78
C HIS A 599 -13.87 3.08 15.67
N PRO A 600 -13.66 2.61 16.91
CA PRO A 600 -14.77 2.36 17.84
C PRO A 600 -15.50 3.66 18.29
N PRO A 601 -16.77 3.57 18.74
CA PRO A 601 -17.62 4.75 18.98
C PRO A 601 -17.11 5.72 20.07
N ASP A 602 -16.23 5.26 20.96
CA ASP A 602 -15.67 6.04 22.06
C ASP A 602 -14.35 6.75 21.71
N VAL A 603 -13.82 6.56 20.49
CA VAL A 603 -12.50 7.12 20.06
C VAL A 603 -12.47 8.63 20.12
N ILE A 604 -13.54 9.32 19.70
CA ILE A 604 -13.58 10.78 19.70
C ILE A 604 -13.41 11.32 21.12
N GLY A 605 -14.19 10.82 22.08
CA GLY A 605 -14.10 11.24 23.47
C GLY A 605 -12.77 10.88 24.16
N LYS A 606 -12.01 9.91 23.63
CA LYS A 606 -10.74 9.44 24.21
C LYS A 606 -9.49 10.10 23.62
N TYR A 607 -9.53 10.47 22.34
CA TYR A 607 -8.36 10.92 21.59
C TYR A 607 -8.45 12.37 21.10
N ALA A 608 -9.67 12.86 20.88
CA ALA A 608 -9.92 14.22 20.44
C ALA A 608 -11.18 14.81 21.12
N PRO A 609 -11.31 14.73 22.46
CA PRO A 609 -12.51 15.23 23.15
C PRO A 609 -12.71 16.73 22.93
N ASP A 610 -11.60 17.47 22.83
CA ASP A 610 -11.58 18.92 22.62
C ASP A 610 -11.87 19.31 21.17
N SER A 611 -11.87 18.35 20.24
CA SER A 611 -12.23 18.59 18.84
C SER A 611 -13.74 18.68 18.64
N VAL A 612 -14.58 18.20 19.55
CA VAL A 612 -16.05 18.26 19.38
C VAL A 612 -16.56 19.68 19.63
N ILE A 613 -17.13 20.29 18.59
CA ILE A 613 -17.57 21.70 18.62
C ILE A 613 -19.10 21.87 18.53
N GLY A 614 -19.86 20.81 18.28
CA GLY A 614 -21.33 20.85 18.29
C GLY A 614 -22.01 19.62 17.69
N MET A 615 -23.33 19.68 17.49
CA MET A 615 -24.15 18.63 16.84
C MET A 615 -24.83 19.17 15.57
N ILE A 616 -25.19 18.28 14.64
CA ILE A 616 -25.95 18.62 13.42
C ILE A 616 -27.40 19.00 13.76
N GLY A 617 -27.87 20.13 13.22
CA GLY A 617 -29.26 20.61 13.36
C GLY A 617 -30.11 20.50 12.08
N ALA A 618 -31.39 20.15 12.20
CA ALA A 618 -32.32 20.04 11.07
C ALA A 618 -32.85 21.42 10.61
N GLY A 619 -32.54 21.81 9.37
CA GLY A 619 -33.08 23.00 8.70
C GLY A 619 -34.14 22.62 7.66
N GLY A 620 -35.33 23.23 7.74
CA GLY A 620 -36.51 22.91 6.92
C GLY A 620 -36.87 23.90 5.80
N GLY A 621 -37.95 23.53 5.08
CA GLY A 621 -38.72 24.32 4.08
C GLY A 621 -38.75 23.62 2.71
N GLY A 622 -39.86 23.38 2.00
CA GLY A 622 -41.30 23.64 2.18
C GLY A 622 -42.00 23.77 0.79
N GLY A 623 -43.06 22.97 0.54
CA GLY A 623 -44.05 23.10 -0.56
C GLY A 623 -43.78 22.27 -1.83
N GLY A 624 -44.67 21.49 -2.45
CA GLY A 624 -46.12 21.23 -2.31
C GLY A 624 -46.76 21.10 -3.71
N GLY A 625 -47.38 19.96 -4.06
CA GLY A 625 -48.24 19.82 -5.26
C GLY A 625 -48.41 18.38 -5.79
N ALA A 626 -49.62 17.83 -5.68
CA ALA A 626 -50.07 16.50 -6.12
C ALA A 626 -50.93 16.57 -7.40
N VAL A 627 -51.01 15.51 -8.24
CA VAL A 627 -52.21 14.92 -8.94
C VAL A 627 -51.79 13.57 -9.60
N ALA A 628 -52.23 12.37 -9.17
CA ALA A 628 -53.40 11.53 -9.54
C ALA A 628 -53.39 10.80 -10.91
N ALA A 629 -53.66 9.49 -10.87
CA ALA A 629 -53.66 8.51 -11.96
C ALA A 629 -55.07 8.25 -12.57
N ALA A 630 -55.12 7.72 -13.79
CA ALA A 630 -56.28 7.03 -14.37
C ALA A 630 -55.84 5.99 -15.43
N GLY A 631 -56.48 4.81 -15.45
CA GLY A 631 -56.21 3.70 -16.37
C GLY A 631 -57.32 3.41 -17.40
N GLY A 632 -57.13 2.34 -18.18
CA GLY A 632 -58.16 1.75 -19.07
C GLY A 632 -57.56 0.96 -20.25
N GLY A 633 -57.88 -0.34 -20.38
CA GLY A 633 -57.32 -1.24 -21.39
C GLY A 633 -58.30 -1.77 -22.45
N GLY A 634 -57.75 -2.53 -23.41
CA GLY A 634 -58.43 -3.65 -24.10
C GLY A 634 -58.66 -3.54 -25.61
N GLY A 635 -57.90 -4.33 -26.40
CA GLY A 635 -58.43 -5.05 -27.56
C GLY A 635 -57.81 -4.78 -28.94
N GLY A 636 -57.02 -5.74 -29.43
CA GLY A 636 -57.26 -6.30 -30.77
C GLY A 636 -56.62 -5.62 -31.98
N GLY A 637 -55.31 -5.40 -31.93
CA GLY A 637 -54.48 -5.13 -33.11
C GLY A 637 -53.07 -4.85 -32.60
N GLY A 638 -52.14 -5.77 -32.78
CA GLY A 638 -50.75 -5.54 -32.33
C GLY A 638 -50.23 -4.24 -32.94
N ILE A 639 -49.67 -3.36 -32.11
CA ILE A 639 -49.20 -2.05 -32.53
C ILE A 639 -48.01 -2.28 -33.47
N THR A 640 -48.12 -1.88 -34.75
CA THR A 640 -47.07 -2.13 -35.72
C THR A 640 -45.87 -1.22 -35.44
N MET A 641 -44.66 -1.65 -35.81
CA MET A 641 -43.48 -0.78 -35.70
C MET A 641 -43.61 0.51 -36.50
N GLU A 642 -44.44 0.50 -37.54
CA GLU A 642 -44.77 1.67 -38.35
C GLU A 642 -45.63 2.68 -37.58
N GLU A 643 -46.51 2.20 -36.70
CA GLU A 643 -47.26 3.06 -35.76
C GLU A 643 -46.36 3.59 -34.66
N VAL A 644 -45.53 2.73 -34.04
CA VAL A 644 -44.54 3.16 -33.01
C VAL A 644 -43.64 4.27 -33.57
N GLY A 645 -43.19 4.16 -34.82
CA GLY A 645 -42.34 5.15 -35.50
C GLY A 645 -42.92 6.57 -35.59
N LYS A 646 -44.24 6.74 -35.43
CA LYS A 646 -44.90 8.05 -35.42
C LYS A 646 -44.71 8.81 -34.10
N HIS A 647 -44.50 8.08 -33.00
CA HIS A 647 -44.35 8.60 -31.64
C HIS A 647 -42.87 8.74 -31.27
N ASN A 648 -42.16 9.66 -31.96
CA ASN A 648 -40.70 9.77 -31.92
C ASN A 648 -40.17 11.10 -31.34
N SER A 649 -40.98 11.80 -30.55
CA SER A 649 -40.67 13.17 -30.07
C SER A 649 -40.77 13.30 -28.56
N LYS A 650 -40.17 14.34 -27.97
CA LYS A 650 -40.17 14.53 -26.50
C LYS A 650 -41.56 14.65 -25.87
N THR A 651 -42.53 15.14 -26.60
CA THR A 651 -43.92 15.29 -26.13
C THR A 651 -44.82 14.13 -26.54
N ASP A 652 -44.28 13.15 -27.26
CA ASP A 652 -44.98 11.96 -27.76
C ASP A 652 -43.95 10.89 -28.15
N CYS A 653 -43.55 10.06 -27.17
CA CYS A 653 -42.37 9.20 -27.20
C CYS A 653 -42.71 7.76 -26.82
N TRP A 654 -42.81 6.88 -27.82
CA TRP A 654 -42.99 5.45 -27.60
C TRP A 654 -41.71 4.67 -27.92
N VAL A 655 -41.46 3.57 -27.23
CA VAL A 655 -40.33 2.66 -27.49
C VAL A 655 -40.79 1.22 -27.38
N VAL A 656 -40.13 0.29 -28.08
CA VAL A 656 -40.39 -1.14 -27.94
C VAL A 656 -39.28 -1.80 -27.14
N VAL A 657 -39.62 -2.59 -26.13
CA VAL A 657 -38.67 -3.40 -25.35
C VAL A 657 -39.25 -4.80 -25.16
N ASP A 658 -38.50 -5.82 -25.55
CA ASP A 658 -38.88 -7.24 -25.52
C ASP A 658 -40.26 -7.51 -26.15
N GLY A 659 -40.53 -6.84 -27.28
CA GLY A 659 -41.79 -6.96 -28.03
C GLY A 659 -43.01 -6.28 -27.40
N GLN A 660 -42.84 -5.59 -26.27
CA GLN A 660 -43.85 -4.73 -25.64
C GLN A 660 -43.66 -3.29 -26.10
N VAL A 661 -44.74 -2.61 -26.47
CA VAL A 661 -44.72 -1.19 -26.82
C VAL A 661 -45.00 -0.39 -25.56
N LEU A 662 -44.13 0.56 -25.24
CA LEU A 662 -44.22 1.43 -24.08
C LEU A 662 -44.41 2.89 -24.49
N ASP A 663 -45.40 3.56 -23.91
CA ASP A 663 -45.48 5.01 -23.88
C ASP A 663 -44.71 5.53 -22.66
N VAL A 664 -43.55 6.11 -22.93
CA VAL A 664 -42.62 6.60 -21.91
C VAL A 664 -42.60 8.12 -21.82
N THR A 665 -43.51 8.81 -22.54
CA THR A 665 -43.57 10.27 -22.66
C THR A 665 -43.55 10.97 -21.31
N SER A 666 -44.44 10.55 -20.40
CA SER A 666 -44.53 11.13 -19.05
C SER A 666 -43.40 10.71 -18.12
N PHE A 667 -42.72 9.60 -18.44
CA PHE A 667 -41.62 9.06 -17.65
C PHE A 667 -40.25 9.62 -18.05
N LEU A 668 -40.14 10.27 -19.22
CA LEU A 668 -38.87 10.82 -19.72
C LEU A 668 -38.16 11.71 -18.70
N SER A 669 -38.89 12.62 -18.04
CA SER A 669 -38.32 13.57 -17.07
C SER A 669 -37.97 12.93 -15.72
N GLU A 670 -38.54 11.76 -15.44
CA GLU A 670 -38.32 11.00 -14.22
C GLU A 670 -37.24 9.93 -14.41
N HIS A 671 -36.86 9.65 -15.65
CA HIS A 671 -35.86 8.64 -15.97
C HIS A 671 -34.48 9.00 -15.37
N PRO A 672 -33.89 8.17 -14.49
CA PRO A 672 -32.63 8.48 -13.79
C PRO A 672 -31.43 8.70 -14.70
N GLY A 673 -31.47 8.14 -15.92
CA GLY A 673 -30.47 8.34 -16.97
C GLY A 673 -30.63 9.64 -17.77
N GLY A 674 -31.66 10.43 -17.48
CA GLY A 674 -32.06 11.62 -18.22
C GLY A 674 -32.89 11.31 -19.47
N GLU A 675 -33.69 12.29 -19.89
CA GLU A 675 -34.65 12.17 -21.01
C GLU A 675 -33.99 11.74 -22.33
N LEU A 676 -32.79 12.25 -22.63
CA LEU A 676 -32.05 12.01 -23.88
C LEU A 676 -31.68 10.54 -24.10
N ALA A 677 -31.51 9.77 -23.01
CA ALA A 677 -31.17 8.36 -23.08
C ALA A 677 -32.28 7.53 -23.74
N ILE A 678 -33.54 7.88 -23.47
CA ILE A 678 -34.71 7.23 -24.06
C ILE A 678 -35.04 7.86 -25.42
N LEU A 679 -34.95 9.19 -25.54
CA LEU A 679 -35.30 9.92 -26.77
C LEU A 679 -34.48 9.50 -28.00
N THR A 680 -33.28 8.98 -27.81
CA THR A 680 -32.45 8.45 -28.90
C THR A 680 -33.12 7.27 -29.62
N PHE A 681 -34.02 6.56 -28.92
CA PHE A 681 -34.76 5.41 -29.40
C PHE A 681 -36.27 5.68 -29.54
N ALA A 682 -36.69 6.95 -29.45
CA ALA A 682 -38.09 7.31 -29.63
C ALA A 682 -38.61 6.84 -31.00
N GLY A 683 -39.75 6.15 -30.99
CA GLY A 683 -40.39 5.48 -32.10
C GLY A 683 -39.72 4.19 -32.59
N LYS A 684 -38.78 3.60 -31.82
CA LYS A 684 -37.96 2.45 -32.25
C LYS A 684 -37.96 1.32 -31.21
N ASP A 685 -37.47 0.16 -31.62
CA ASP A 685 -37.16 -0.95 -30.72
C ASP A 685 -35.80 -0.69 -30.05
N ALA A 686 -35.80 -0.70 -28.73
CA ALA A 686 -34.67 -0.41 -27.85
C ALA A 686 -34.28 -1.64 -27.02
N THR A 687 -34.78 -2.83 -27.36
CA THR A 687 -34.63 -4.05 -26.56
C THR A 687 -33.17 -4.38 -26.25
N GLU A 688 -32.30 -4.36 -27.26
CA GLU A 688 -30.89 -4.71 -27.08
C GLU A 688 -30.18 -3.68 -26.19
N GLU A 689 -30.38 -2.40 -26.44
CA GLU A 689 -29.77 -1.33 -25.64
C GLU A 689 -30.32 -1.28 -24.21
N PHE A 690 -31.61 -1.54 -24.02
CA PHE A 690 -32.21 -1.59 -22.68
C PHE A 690 -31.63 -2.75 -21.85
N ASN A 691 -31.54 -3.95 -22.44
CA ASN A 691 -31.09 -5.17 -21.76
C ASN A 691 -29.57 -5.19 -21.47
N MET A 692 -28.78 -4.34 -22.12
CA MET A 692 -27.35 -4.17 -21.80
C MET A 692 -27.09 -3.48 -20.45
N ILE A 693 -28.06 -2.71 -19.95
CA ILE A 693 -27.87 -1.83 -18.78
C ILE A 693 -28.94 -2.02 -17.70
N HIS A 694 -30.07 -2.67 -18.01
CA HIS A 694 -31.14 -2.93 -17.07
C HIS A 694 -31.48 -4.42 -16.99
N PRO A 695 -31.67 -5.00 -15.79
CA PRO A 695 -32.16 -6.37 -15.66
C PRO A 695 -33.63 -6.52 -16.11
N PRO A 696 -34.07 -7.74 -16.50
CA PRO A 696 -35.30 -7.96 -17.28
C PRO A 696 -36.62 -7.58 -16.57
N ASP A 697 -36.62 -7.43 -15.25
CA ASP A 697 -37.81 -7.17 -14.43
C ASP A 697 -38.02 -5.67 -14.09
N VAL A 698 -37.10 -4.80 -14.51
CA VAL A 698 -37.09 -3.37 -14.15
C VAL A 698 -38.33 -2.62 -14.62
N ILE A 699 -38.84 -2.92 -15.82
CA ILE A 699 -40.00 -2.21 -16.38
C ILE A 699 -41.23 -2.44 -15.51
N GLY A 700 -41.51 -3.69 -15.11
CA GLY A 700 -42.66 -4.02 -14.27
C GLY A 700 -42.57 -3.45 -12.84
N LYS A 701 -41.37 -3.13 -12.37
CA LYS A 701 -41.12 -2.62 -11.02
C LYS A 701 -41.18 -1.09 -10.94
N TYR A 702 -40.77 -0.39 -11.98
CA TYR A 702 -40.58 1.07 -11.95
C TYR A 702 -41.45 1.85 -12.93
N ALA A 703 -41.93 1.25 -14.02
CA ALA A 703 -42.82 1.89 -14.98
C ALA A 703 -43.87 0.91 -15.57
N PRO A 704 -44.65 0.20 -14.72
CA PRO A 704 -45.62 -0.79 -15.19
C PRO A 704 -46.75 -0.17 -16.03
N ASP A 705 -47.12 1.08 -15.73
CA ASP A 705 -48.22 1.79 -16.38
C ASP A 705 -47.84 2.34 -17.78
N SER A 706 -46.55 2.31 -18.12
CA SER A 706 -46.04 2.75 -19.43
C SER A 706 -46.29 1.71 -20.53
N ILE A 707 -46.66 0.46 -20.22
CA ILE A 707 -46.88 -0.58 -21.23
C ILE A 707 -48.26 -0.42 -21.87
N ILE A 708 -48.29 -0.21 -23.19
CA ILE A 708 -49.52 0.08 -23.94
C ILE A 708 -49.91 -1.01 -24.94
N GLY A 709 -49.01 -1.95 -25.27
CA GLY A 709 -49.35 -3.06 -26.20
C GLY A 709 -48.18 -3.98 -26.56
N LYS A 710 -48.35 -4.82 -27.59
CA LYS A 710 -47.30 -5.68 -28.17
C LYS A 710 -47.27 -5.58 -29.70
N VAL A 711 -46.13 -5.85 -30.32
CA VAL A 711 -45.93 -5.74 -31.78
C VAL A 711 -46.57 -6.91 -32.57
N GLY A 712 -47.24 -6.64 -33.71
CA GLY A 712 -47.94 -7.64 -34.56
C GLY A 712 -47.30 -7.93 -35.94
N SER A 713 -47.56 -9.12 -36.53
CA SER A 713 -46.83 -9.68 -37.70
C SER A 713 -47.58 -9.64 -39.06
N GLY A 714 -46.96 -9.10 -40.12
CA GLY A 714 -47.38 -9.24 -41.54
C GLY A 714 -46.20 -9.67 -42.46
N ALA A 715 -46.46 -10.54 -43.46
CA ALA A 715 -45.46 -11.39 -44.18
C ALA A 715 -45.46 -11.23 -45.75
N PRO A 716 -44.77 -12.04 -46.60
CA PRO A 716 -43.37 -11.94 -47.12
C PRO A 716 -43.18 -12.15 -48.69
N ALA A 717 -41.99 -11.97 -49.34
CA ALA A 717 -40.99 -12.99 -49.86
C ALA A 717 -40.40 -12.59 -51.27
N PRO A 718 -39.38 -13.24 -51.96
CA PRO A 718 -38.28 -14.23 -51.64
C PRO A 718 -36.87 -13.91 -52.30
N ALA A 719 -35.77 -14.71 -52.36
CA ALA A 719 -34.99 -15.63 -51.48
C ALA A 719 -33.68 -16.15 -52.20
N ALA A 720 -32.58 -16.41 -51.45
CA ALA A 720 -31.52 -17.48 -51.58
C ALA A 720 -30.24 -17.04 -50.81
N GLU A 721 -29.47 -17.80 -50.01
CA GLU A 721 -29.43 -19.19 -49.51
C GLU A 721 -28.62 -19.17 -48.16
N ALA A 722 -28.73 -20.22 -47.32
CA ALA A 722 -28.41 -20.17 -45.88
C ALA A 722 -27.06 -20.78 -45.43
N ALA A 723 -26.48 -20.24 -44.35
CA ALA A 723 -25.58 -20.94 -43.41
C ALA A 723 -25.74 -20.40 -41.97
N THR A 724 -25.76 -21.30 -41.00
CA THR A 724 -26.32 -21.16 -39.65
C THR A 724 -25.32 -20.78 -38.55
N GLY A 725 -25.75 -19.87 -37.64
CA GLY A 725 -25.68 -20.02 -36.17
C GLY A 725 -24.36 -19.75 -35.42
N GLY A 726 -24.30 -18.65 -34.65
CA GLY A 726 -23.29 -18.43 -33.60
C GLY A 726 -23.25 -16.98 -33.10
N GLY A 727 -23.85 -16.73 -31.93
CA GLY A 727 -24.07 -15.40 -31.33
C GLY A 727 -22.80 -14.70 -30.83
N LEU A 728 -22.78 -13.38 -31.03
CA LEU A 728 -21.72 -12.45 -30.68
C LEU A 728 -21.78 -12.07 -29.20
N GLY A 729 -20.98 -12.76 -28.39
CA GLY A 729 -20.57 -12.34 -27.04
C GLY A 729 -19.05 -12.23 -26.97
N ALA A 730 -18.44 -11.43 -27.85
CA ALA A 730 -16.99 -11.24 -27.90
C ALA A 730 -16.59 -9.92 -27.21
N PRO A 731 -15.51 -9.89 -26.40
CA PRO A 731 -14.97 -8.65 -25.86
C PRO A 731 -14.41 -7.79 -27.00
N LEU A 732 -14.61 -6.46 -26.96
CA LEU A 732 -13.85 -5.55 -27.80
C LEU A 732 -12.38 -5.60 -27.36
N LEU A 733 -11.56 -6.28 -28.16
CA LEU A 733 -10.12 -6.41 -27.97
C LEU A 733 -9.40 -5.25 -28.68
N ASP A 734 -8.26 -4.83 -28.15
CA ASP A 734 -7.34 -3.99 -28.93
C ASP A 734 -6.60 -4.81 -30.02
N LYS A 735 -5.78 -4.15 -30.85
CA LYS A 735 -5.08 -4.79 -31.99
C LYS A 735 -4.13 -5.92 -31.60
N SER A 736 -3.89 -6.13 -30.31
CA SER A 736 -3.07 -7.20 -29.73
C SER A 736 -3.89 -8.30 -29.02
N GLY A 737 -5.22 -8.20 -29.00
CA GLY A 737 -6.07 -9.27 -28.46
C GLY A 737 -6.27 -9.24 -26.94
N GLN A 738 -6.03 -8.11 -26.25
CA GLN A 738 -6.38 -7.95 -24.82
C GLN A 738 -7.67 -7.14 -24.63
N LYS A 739 -8.39 -7.38 -23.50
CA LYS A 739 -9.60 -6.63 -23.10
C LYS A 739 -9.29 -5.13 -22.98
N ALA A 740 -10.05 -4.30 -23.69
CA ALA A 740 -9.95 -2.85 -23.55
C ALA A 740 -10.24 -2.41 -22.10
N LYS A 741 -9.39 -1.54 -21.52
CA LYS A 741 -9.60 -0.96 -20.20
C LYS A 741 -10.92 -0.19 -20.15
N ASP A 742 -11.72 -0.42 -19.12
CA ASP A 742 -12.97 0.31 -18.88
C ASP A 742 -12.66 1.70 -18.33
N TRP A 743 -12.87 2.73 -19.16
CA TRP A 743 -12.67 4.14 -18.81
C TRP A 743 -13.94 4.80 -18.27
N SER A 744 -15.05 4.08 -18.15
CA SER A 744 -16.39 4.63 -17.84
C SER A 744 -16.43 5.49 -16.58
N ARG A 745 -15.75 5.08 -15.50
CA ARG A 745 -15.67 5.85 -14.24
C ARG A 745 -14.85 7.13 -14.38
N HIS A 746 -13.78 7.12 -15.19
CA HIS A 746 -12.93 8.29 -15.42
C HIS A 746 -13.61 9.28 -16.37
N GLU A 747 -14.33 8.77 -17.38
CA GLU A 747 -15.15 9.56 -18.31
C GLU A 747 -16.35 10.19 -17.61
N LYS A 748 -17.06 9.44 -16.75
CA LYS A 748 -18.20 9.93 -15.95
C LYS A 748 -17.77 11.00 -14.94
N ASN A 749 -16.62 10.83 -14.27
CA ASN A 749 -16.04 11.84 -13.38
C ASN A 749 -15.57 13.09 -14.14
N ARG A 750 -15.01 12.92 -15.34
CA ARG A 750 -14.64 14.02 -16.24
C ARG A 750 -15.88 14.77 -16.72
N GLU A 751 -16.91 14.07 -17.16
CA GLU A 751 -18.19 14.68 -17.56
C GLU A 751 -18.86 15.43 -16.41
N LEU A 752 -18.84 14.89 -15.19
CA LEU A 752 -19.35 15.56 -13.99
C LEU A 752 -18.55 16.82 -13.63
N ARG A 753 -17.21 16.83 -13.78
CA ARG A 753 -16.38 18.04 -13.61
C ARG A 753 -16.63 19.09 -14.70
N MET A 754 -16.70 18.66 -15.95
CA MET A 754 -16.98 19.54 -17.10
C MET A 754 -18.43 20.05 -17.10
N LYS A 755 -19.33 19.47 -16.29
CA LYS A 755 -20.75 19.84 -16.18
C LYS A 755 -20.89 21.21 -15.53
N GLY A 756 -21.01 22.24 -16.37
CA GLY A 756 -21.11 23.64 -15.95
C GLY A 756 -19.85 24.47 -16.13
N GLU A 757 -18.78 23.92 -16.72
CA GLU A 757 -17.56 24.66 -17.04
C GLU A 757 -17.70 25.54 -18.30
N GLY A 758 -17.04 26.69 -18.26
CA GLY A 758 -17.13 27.74 -19.27
C GLY A 758 -18.07 28.90 -18.92
N ARG A 759 -18.33 29.13 -17.64
CA ARG A 759 -19.14 30.29 -17.19
C ARG A 759 -18.42 31.63 -17.38
N ILE A 760 -17.09 31.62 -17.49
CA ILE A 760 -16.26 32.82 -17.65
C ILE A 760 -16.15 33.18 -19.14
N PRO A 761 -16.76 34.28 -19.62
CA PRO A 761 -16.78 34.60 -21.05
C PRO A 761 -15.40 35.06 -21.58
N GLY A 762 -15.25 35.00 -22.92
CA GLY A 762 -14.14 35.63 -23.63
C GLY A 762 -12.76 34.99 -23.43
N TRP A 763 -11.72 35.80 -23.62
CA TRP A 763 -10.31 35.40 -23.46
C TRP A 763 -9.95 35.07 -22.02
N ILE A 764 -10.61 35.70 -21.04
CA ILE A 764 -10.39 35.45 -19.62
C ILE A 764 -10.74 34.00 -19.27
N GLY A 765 -11.85 33.47 -19.80
CA GLY A 765 -12.20 32.06 -19.63
C GLY A 765 -11.16 31.12 -20.26
N ALA A 766 -10.64 31.46 -21.44
CA ALA A 766 -9.60 30.66 -22.09
C ALA A 766 -8.32 30.59 -21.26
N VAL A 767 -7.87 31.73 -20.71
CA VAL A 767 -6.70 31.80 -19.81
C VAL A 767 -6.93 30.94 -18.57
N PHE A 768 -8.08 31.12 -17.91
CA PHE A 768 -8.40 30.45 -16.65
C PHE A 768 -8.41 28.92 -16.80
N TYR A 769 -9.16 28.39 -17.78
CA TYR A 769 -9.24 26.95 -18.00
C TYR A 769 -7.92 26.35 -18.51
N MET A 770 -7.15 27.11 -19.30
CA MET A 770 -5.81 26.69 -19.72
C MET A 770 -4.86 26.60 -18.53
N VAL A 771 -4.83 27.59 -17.62
CA VAL A 771 -3.98 27.56 -16.41
C VAL A 771 -4.42 26.46 -15.45
N LEU A 772 -5.72 26.28 -15.24
CA LEU A 772 -6.25 25.25 -14.34
C LEU A 772 -5.95 23.84 -14.87
N GLY A 773 -6.14 23.60 -16.17
CA GLY A 773 -5.72 22.36 -16.84
C GLY A 773 -4.20 22.15 -16.74
N PHE A 774 -3.43 23.22 -16.86
CA PHE A 774 -1.97 23.18 -16.74
C PHE A 774 -1.52 22.79 -15.32
N MET A 775 -2.04 23.46 -14.30
CA MET A 775 -1.72 23.20 -12.89
C MET A 775 -2.16 21.80 -12.45
N LYS A 776 -3.31 21.33 -12.92
CA LYS A 776 -3.82 19.99 -12.61
C LYS A 776 -2.86 18.89 -13.09
N GLU A 777 -2.42 18.94 -14.35
CA GLU A 777 -1.50 17.92 -14.86
C GLU A 777 -0.12 18.02 -14.21
N ILE A 778 0.34 19.22 -13.82
CA ILE A 778 1.55 19.38 -13.02
C ILE A 778 1.41 18.67 -11.67
N LEU A 779 0.33 18.95 -10.94
CA LEU A 779 0.07 18.34 -9.63
C LEU A 779 -0.04 16.81 -9.72
N PHE A 780 -0.72 16.28 -10.73
CA PHE A 780 -0.80 14.84 -10.96
C PHE A 780 0.50 14.20 -11.47
N THR A 781 1.45 15.00 -11.95
CA THR A 781 2.78 14.54 -12.34
C THR A 781 3.78 14.59 -11.17
N ILE A 782 3.63 15.52 -10.22
CA ILE A 782 4.53 15.70 -9.05
C ILE A 782 4.11 14.85 -7.82
N VAL A 783 2.80 14.64 -7.61
CA VAL A 783 2.26 13.78 -6.53
C VAL A 783 2.34 12.31 -6.98
N PRO A 784 2.78 11.35 -6.14
CA PRO A 784 3.26 10.06 -6.62
C PRO A 784 2.16 9.29 -7.37
N GLN A 785 2.37 9.13 -8.67
CA GLN A 785 1.74 8.06 -9.44
C GLN A 785 2.52 6.78 -9.14
N SER A 786 1.84 5.78 -8.58
CA SER A 786 2.39 4.43 -8.49
C SER A 786 2.53 3.86 -9.90
N ASN A 787 3.77 3.64 -10.34
CA ASN A 787 4.22 2.91 -11.53
C ASN A 787 4.70 3.79 -12.71
N VAL A 788 5.99 3.68 -13.03
CA VAL A 788 6.51 4.03 -14.36
C VAL A 788 6.04 2.96 -15.34
N THR A 789 5.00 3.27 -16.11
CA THR A 789 4.45 2.36 -17.13
C THR A 789 4.73 2.98 -18.50
N ILE A 790 5.54 2.32 -19.36
CA ILE A 790 5.74 2.78 -20.74
C ILE A 790 4.52 2.36 -21.56
N THR A 791 3.46 3.16 -21.51
CA THR A 791 2.25 2.97 -22.30
C THR A 791 2.36 3.69 -23.65
N GLY A 792 1.73 3.16 -24.70
CA GLY A 792 1.60 3.84 -26.00
C GLY A 792 0.56 4.96 -26.02
N ASP A 793 0.09 5.40 -24.85
CA ASP A 793 -1.04 6.32 -24.74
C ASP A 793 -0.66 7.80 -24.93
N ARG A 794 -1.67 8.65 -25.19
CA ARG A 794 -1.47 10.10 -25.37
C ARG A 794 -1.18 10.84 -24.07
N VAL A 795 -1.45 10.23 -22.92
CA VAL A 795 -1.45 10.89 -21.62
C VAL A 795 -0.02 11.01 -21.09
N GLY A 796 0.80 9.96 -21.21
CA GLY A 796 2.22 10.01 -20.84
C GLY A 796 3.04 11.01 -21.66
N LEU A 797 2.73 11.15 -22.96
CA LEU A 797 3.37 12.15 -23.82
C LEU A 797 2.96 13.58 -23.46
N THR A 798 1.70 13.78 -23.08
CA THR A 798 1.18 15.11 -22.68
C THR A 798 1.82 15.55 -21.35
N ARG A 799 1.90 14.66 -20.36
CA ARG A 799 2.52 14.95 -19.05
C ARG A 799 4.01 15.27 -19.17
N SER A 800 4.77 14.49 -19.94
CA SER A 800 6.19 14.76 -20.20
C SER A 800 6.40 16.08 -20.96
N ALA A 801 5.55 16.41 -21.93
CA ALA A 801 5.62 17.69 -22.65
C ALA A 801 5.37 18.91 -21.73
N MET A 802 4.38 18.80 -20.83
CA MET A 802 4.04 19.89 -19.89
C MET A 802 5.15 20.12 -18.88
N PHE A 803 5.83 19.05 -18.45
CA PHE A 803 6.99 19.18 -17.57
C PHE A 803 8.18 19.87 -18.26
N LEU A 804 8.50 19.46 -19.49
CA LEU A 804 9.53 20.12 -20.31
C LEU A 804 9.19 21.61 -20.54
N PHE A 805 7.91 21.96 -20.66
CA PHE A 805 7.49 23.35 -20.82
C PHE A 805 7.84 24.25 -19.62
N ILE A 806 7.72 23.74 -18.38
CA ILE A 806 8.13 24.48 -17.18
C ILE A 806 9.63 24.75 -17.22
N PHE A 807 10.42 23.73 -17.56
CA PHE A 807 11.87 23.88 -17.69
C PHE A 807 12.22 24.92 -18.75
N ILE A 808 11.56 24.90 -19.91
CA ILE A 808 11.76 25.90 -20.98
C ILE A 808 11.51 27.32 -20.47
N ILE A 809 10.50 27.53 -19.62
CA ILE A 809 10.22 28.84 -19.02
C ILE A 809 11.33 29.23 -18.03
N ILE A 810 11.69 28.32 -17.12
CA ILE A 810 12.73 28.54 -16.12
C ILE A 810 14.07 28.87 -16.80
N HIS A 811 14.42 28.13 -17.84
CA HIS A 811 15.63 28.34 -18.62
C HIS A 811 15.59 29.67 -19.39
N ALA A 812 14.45 30.03 -19.99
CA ALA A 812 14.27 31.34 -20.63
C ALA A 812 14.42 32.51 -19.63
N VAL A 813 13.88 32.38 -18.42
CA VAL A 813 14.07 33.36 -17.34
C VAL A 813 15.54 33.45 -16.92
N GLY A 814 16.25 32.32 -16.88
CA GLY A 814 17.69 32.29 -16.65
C GLY A 814 18.46 33.13 -17.64
N ASN A 815 18.16 32.96 -18.93
CA ASN A 815 18.82 33.70 -20.00
C ASN A 815 18.62 35.22 -19.90
N LEU A 816 17.54 35.70 -19.26
CA LEU A 816 17.35 37.14 -19.03
C LEU A 816 18.37 37.73 -18.06
N HIS A 817 19.01 36.92 -17.20
CA HIS A 817 20.02 37.41 -16.26
C HIS A 817 21.32 37.81 -16.97
N VAL A 818 21.52 37.43 -18.24
CA VAL A 818 22.67 37.89 -19.03
C VAL A 818 22.68 39.41 -19.17
N PHE A 819 21.50 40.04 -19.17
CA PHE A 819 21.36 41.49 -19.25
C PHE A 819 21.65 42.21 -17.92
N LEU A 820 21.77 41.46 -16.81
CA LEU A 820 22.04 41.99 -15.47
C LEU A 820 23.52 41.91 -15.08
N GLY A 821 24.34 41.21 -15.88
CA GLY A 821 25.78 41.09 -15.68
C GLY A 821 26.21 39.76 -15.08
N PRO A 822 27.53 39.55 -14.93
CA PRO A 822 28.12 38.24 -14.60
C PRO A 822 27.75 37.75 -13.20
N ASP A 823 27.59 38.62 -12.21
CA ASP A 823 27.25 38.21 -10.85
C ASP A 823 25.80 37.67 -10.75
N ASP A 824 24.86 38.30 -11.46
CA ASP A 824 23.49 37.82 -11.56
C ASP A 824 23.39 36.53 -12.38
N PHE A 825 24.09 36.46 -13.51
CA PHE A 825 24.05 35.28 -14.38
C PHE A 825 24.74 34.05 -13.76
N ASN A 826 25.98 34.20 -13.29
CA ASN A 826 26.71 33.12 -12.62
C ASN A 826 26.08 32.79 -11.26
N GLY A 827 25.46 33.77 -10.58
CA GLY A 827 24.66 33.55 -9.37
C GLY A 827 23.43 32.69 -9.62
N TYR A 828 22.68 32.96 -10.69
CA TYR A 828 21.56 32.12 -11.12
C TYR A 828 22.02 30.69 -11.42
N GLY A 829 23.17 30.52 -12.09
CA GLY A 829 23.79 29.20 -12.31
C GLY A 829 24.13 28.49 -11.00
N TYR A 830 24.74 29.18 -10.04
CA TYR A 830 25.10 28.62 -8.73
C TYR A 830 23.89 28.29 -7.85
N PHE A 831 22.77 28.99 -8.01
CA PHE A 831 21.51 28.65 -7.35
C PHE A 831 21.07 27.20 -7.65
N TYR A 832 21.20 26.72 -8.89
CA TYR A 832 20.92 25.31 -9.22
C TYR A 832 21.88 24.33 -8.57
N VAL A 833 23.16 24.71 -8.47
CA VAL A 833 24.19 23.90 -7.80
C VAL A 833 23.88 23.75 -6.31
N ARG A 834 23.24 24.75 -5.67
CA ARG A 834 22.83 24.65 -4.26
C ARG A 834 21.63 23.71 -4.01
N LEU A 835 21.00 23.17 -5.06
CA LEU A 835 19.91 22.19 -4.98
C LEU A 835 20.40 20.73 -5.11
N TYR A 836 21.61 20.42 -4.63
CA TYR A 836 22.15 19.06 -4.70
C TYR A 836 21.30 18.05 -3.92
N TRP A 837 20.91 17.00 -4.62
CA TRP A 837 20.39 15.76 -4.07
C TRP A 837 21.14 14.63 -4.77
N THR A 838 21.78 13.74 -4.02
CA THR A 838 22.67 12.71 -4.57
C THR A 838 21.97 11.36 -4.77
N GLY A 839 20.64 11.37 -4.98
CA GLY A 839 19.77 10.19 -4.95
C GLY A 839 20.21 9.01 -5.83
N PHE A 840 21.03 9.24 -6.87
CA PHE A 840 21.54 8.21 -7.78
C PHE A 840 23.06 8.14 -7.93
N GLY A 841 23.84 8.92 -7.15
CA GLY A 841 25.31 8.86 -7.16
C GLY A 841 26.04 9.58 -8.31
N PHE A 842 25.35 10.40 -9.10
CA PHE A 842 25.96 11.26 -10.13
C PHE A 842 26.25 12.68 -9.58
N GLN A 843 27.21 13.40 -10.15
CA GLN A 843 27.40 14.84 -9.89
C GLN A 843 26.40 15.69 -10.71
N ALA A 844 25.11 15.39 -10.58
CA ALA A 844 24.01 16.12 -11.21
C ALA A 844 23.07 16.63 -10.12
N ASN A 845 22.56 17.86 -10.25
CA ASN A 845 21.57 18.36 -9.30
C ASN A 845 20.19 17.75 -9.59
N ILE A 846 19.27 17.83 -8.62
CA ILE A 846 17.94 17.21 -8.73
C ILE A 846 17.15 17.69 -9.96
N VAL A 847 17.37 18.93 -10.37
CA VAL A 847 16.70 19.53 -11.53
C VAL A 847 17.26 18.90 -12.82
N GLU A 848 18.59 18.73 -12.92
CA GLU A 848 19.27 18.13 -14.07
C GLU A 848 18.92 16.65 -14.27
N GLU A 849 18.94 15.85 -13.21
CA GLU A 849 18.56 14.42 -13.27
C GLU A 849 17.10 14.27 -13.73
N TYR A 850 16.22 15.12 -13.21
CA TYR A 850 14.80 15.07 -13.52
C TYR A 850 14.49 15.58 -14.95
N ILE A 851 15.22 16.58 -15.45
CA ILE A 851 15.12 17.04 -16.85
C ILE A 851 15.60 15.97 -17.82
N LEU A 852 16.74 15.33 -17.53
CA LEU A 852 17.27 14.25 -18.37
C LEU A 852 16.27 13.11 -18.47
N LEU A 853 15.70 12.67 -17.34
CA LEU A 853 14.68 11.63 -17.30
C LEU A 853 13.40 12.05 -18.05
N ALA A 854 12.93 13.30 -17.89
CA ALA A 854 11.76 13.81 -18.59
C ALA A 854 11.98 13.92 -20.11
N ALA A 855 13.15 14.39 -20.55
CA ALA A 855 13.52 14.49 -21.96
C ALA A 855 13.67 13.11 -22.61
N LEU A 856 14.36 12.18 -21.94
CA LEU A 856 14.51 10.80 -22.41
C LEU A 856 13.15 10.09 -22.49
N LEU A 857 12.29 10.26 -21.48
CA LEU A 857 10.94 9.68 -21.50
C LEU A 857 10.09 10.27 -22.63
N HIS A 858 10.13 11.59 -22.83
CA HIS A 858 9.39 12.26 -23.90
C HIS A 858 9.82 11.75 -25.28
N VAL A 859 11.12 11.65 -25.52
CA VAL A 859 11.70 11.14 -26.77
C VAL A 859 11.36 9.66 -26.96
N PHE A 860 11.56 8.82 -25.95
CA PHE A 860 11.38 7.37 -26.08
C PHE A 860 9.90 7.00 -26.32
N VAL A 861 8.98 7.65 -25.61
CA VAL A 861 7.53 7.48 -25.81
C VAL A 861 7.10 8.02 -27.18
N ALA A 862 7.63 9.18 -27.61
CA ALA A 862 7.33 9.75 -28.92
C ALA A 862 7.85 8.88 -30.08
N LEU A 863 9.09 8.38 -29.98
CA LEU A 863 9.72 7.52 -30.99
C LEU A 863 9.02 6.16 -31.06
N LYS A 864 8.76 5.51 -29.92
CA LYS A 864 8.00 4.25 -29.87
C LYS A 864 6.63 4.39 -30.52
N ARG A 865 5.89 5.45 -30.19
CA ARG A 865 4.57 5.70 -30.78
C ARG A 865 4.66 6.02 -32.28
N THR A 866 5.69 6.73 -32.72
CA THR A 866 5.91 7.00 -34.15
C THR A 866 6.22 5.69 -34.88
N TRP A 867 7.06 4.83 -34.31
CA TRP A 867 7.37 3.48 -34.80
C TRP A 867 6.13 2.59 -34.92
N ASP A 868 5.27 2.56 -33.90
CA ASP A 868 4.00 1.81 -33.90
C ASP A 868 2.99 2.34 -34.93
N ILE A 869 3.09 3.62 -35.31
CA ILE A 869 2.23 4.27 -36.29
C ILE A 869 2.79 4.16 -37.72
N SER A 870 4.11 4.06 -37.90
CA SER A 870 4.75 4.17 -39.22
C SER A 870 5.56 2.94 -39.62
N MET A 871 4.88 2.04 -40.34
CA MET A 871 5.50 1.34 -41.48
C MET A 871 4.83 1.66 -42.83
N ASN A 872 3.78 2.50 -42.86
CA ASN A 872 2.92 2.71 -44.04
C ASN A 872 2.69 4.19 -44.48
N TYR A 873 3.43 5.19 -43.97
CA TYR A 873 3.19 6.61 -44.31
C TYR A 873 4.36 7.26 -45.08
N SER A 874 4.05 8.09 -46.09
CA SER A 874 5.05 8.86 -46.84
C SER A 874 5.42 10.18 -46.14
N VAL A 875 6.67 10.63 -46.34
CA VAL A 875 7.21 11.90 -45.78
C VAL A 875 6.39 13.11 -46.24
N ALA A 876 5.84 13.08 -47.46
CA ALA A 876 5.01 14.15 -48.02
C ALA A 876 3.68 14.39 -47.28
N SER A 877 3.24 13.45 -46.44
CA SER A 877 1.95 13.56 -45.72
C SER A 877 1.96 14.54 -44.54
N GLY A 878 3.12 15.10 -44.16
CA GLY A 878 3.28 15.99 -43.00
C GLY A 878 3.06 15.32 -41.63
N LYS A 879 2.69 14.03 -41.61
CA LYS A 879 2.39 13.26 -40.39
C LYS A 879 3.64 12.99 -39.53
N LEU A 880 4.84 13.13 -40.10
CA LEU A 880 6.12 12.92 -39.43
C LEU A 880 6.78 14.22 -38.91
N ASN A 881 6.18 15.40 -39.14
CA ASN A 881 6.81 16.69 -38.82
C ASN A 881 7.21 16.84 -37.35
N LEU A 882 6.40 16.34 -36.40
CA LEU A 882 6.73 16.36 -34.97
C LEU A 882 7.86 15.39 -34.60
N ALA A 883 7.95 14.24 -35.28
CA ALA A 883 9.04 13.30 -35.06
C ALA A 883 10.37 13.88 -35.56
N PHE A 884 10.40 14.44 -36.77
CA PHE A 884 11.60 15.06 -37.32
C PHE A 884 12.06 16.26 -36.51
N SER A 885 11.17 17.21 -36.22
CA SER A 885 11.52 18.38 -35.40
C SER A 885 11.93 17.98 -33.98
N GLY A 886 11.34 16.95 -33.38
CA GLY A 886 11.74 16.43 -32.07
C GLY A 886 13.15 15.83 -32.07
N VAL A 887 13.51 15.04 -33.09
CA VAL A 887 14.87 14.48 -33.23
C VAL A 887 15.90 15.59 -33.47
N THR A 888 15.59 16.58 -34.32
CA THR A 888 16.49 17.72 -34.54
C THR A 888 16.73 18.52 -33.26
N LEU A 889 15.69 18.73 -32.44
CA LEU A 889 15.82 19.41 -31.15
C LEU A 889 16.63 18.60 -30.13
N LEU A 890 16.51 17.27 -30.14
CA LEU A 890 17.34 16.40 -29.31
C LEU A 890 18.82 16.54 -29.67
N THR A 891 19.14 16.57 -30.97
CA THR A 891 20.52 16.82 -31.44
C THR A 891 21.03 18.17 -30.97
N PHE A 892 20.22 19.24 -31.11
CA PHE A 892 20.55 20.55 -30.59
C PHE A 892 20.81 20.52 -29.07
N MET A 893 19.95 19.85 -28.30
CA MET A 893 20.09 19.81 -26.84
C MET A 893 21.35 19.07 -26.39
N MET A 894 21.76 18.01 -27.09
CA MET A 894 23.03 17.34 -26.82
C MET A 894 24.23 18.28 -27.05
N ILE A 895 24.20 19.05 -28.14
CA ILE A 895 25.25 20.04 -28.45
C ILE A 895 25.25 21.16 -27.40
N HIS A 896 24.08 21.69 -27.04
CA HIS A 896 23.93 22.75 -26.05
C HIS A 896 24.43 22.33 -24.66
N LEU A 897 24.08 21.12 -24.20
CA LEU A 897 24.57 20.57 -22.95
C LEU A 897 26.09 20.38 -22.98
N TYR A 898 26.64 19.85 -24.08
CA TYR A 898 28.09 19.70 -24.20
C TYR A 898 28.81 21.06 -24.09
N GLN A 899 28.29 22.09 -24.74
CA GLN A 899 28.87 23.43 -24.70
C GLN A 899 28.77 24.08 -23.31
N PHE A 900 27.56 24.21 -22.76
CA PHE A 900 27.36 25.04 -21.57
C PHE A 900 27.45 24.26 -20.25
N ARG A 901 27.03 22.98 -20.24
CA ARG A 901 27.11 22.13 -19.04
C ARG A 901 28.48 21.48 -18.88
N PHE A 902 29.07 20.97 -19.95
CA PHE A 902 30.33 20.21 -19.89
C PHE A 902 31.55 20.96 -20.43
N GLY A 903 31.38 22.13 -21.02
CA GLY A 903 32.50 22.96 -21.47
C GLY A 903 33.35 23.46 -20.32
N ASP A 904 34.66 23.54 -20.52
CA ASP A 904 35.56 24.11 -19.52
C ASP A 904 35.29 25.61 -19.33
N THR A 905 35.36 26.07 -18.10
CA THR A 905 35.14 27.48 -17.74
C THR A 905 36.18 27.93 -16.74
N GLU A 906 36.58 29.19 -16.84
CA GLU A 906 37.33 29.85 -15.77
C GLU A 906 36.47 29.98 -14.50
N PRO A 907 37.08 30.02 -13.30
CA PRO A 907 36.36 30.18 -12.05
C PRO A 907 35.96 31.64 -11.82
N TRP A 908 34.66 31.90 -11.63
CA TRP A 908 34.10 33.18 -11.20
C TRP A 908 33.97 33.22 -9.67
N LYS A 909 34.38 34.33 -9.05
CA LYS A 909 34.24 34.51 -7.60
C LYS A 909 32.89 35.17 -7.29
N LEU A 910 32.06 34.51 -6.50
CA LEU A 910 30.70 34.95 -6.19
C LEU A 910 30.47 34.96 -4.67
N CYS A 911 29.75 35.96 -4.15
CA CYS A 911 29.21 35.91 -2.79
C CYS A 911 27.73 35.49 -2.83
N PRO A 912 27.40 34.23 -2.48
CA PRO A 912 26.03 33.77 -2.54
C PRO A 912 25.22 34.34 -1.36
N PRO A 913 23.90 34.51 -1.51
CA PRO A 913 23.06 34.89 -0.39
C PRO A 913 23.07 33.81 0.70
N PRO A 914 22.88 34.20 1.98
CA PRO A 914 22.84 33.26 3.10
C PRO A 914 21.69 32.24 3.00
N TYR A 915 20.62 32.58 2.27
CA TYR A 915 19.52 31.70 1.91
C TYR A 915 19.52 31.43 0.39
N LEU A 916 18.58 30.61 -0.09
CA LEU A 916 18.46 30.29 -1.53
C LEU A 916 18.29 31.55 -2.40
N LEU A 917 17.51 32.52 -1.94
CA LEU A 917 17.27 33.80 -2.62
C LEU A 917 17.50 34.98 -1.66
N ASN A 918 18.03 36.08 -2.18
CA ASN A 918 18.14 37.35 -1.48
C ASN A 918 16.82 38.14 -1.60
N LEU A 919 15.80 37.75 -0.83
CA LEU A 919 14.50 38.42 -0.90
C LEU A 919 14.50 39.81 -0.22
N ALA A 920 15.52 40.14 0.57
CA ALA A 920 15.62 41.40 1.30
C ALA A 920 15.79 42.61 0.37
N THR A 921 16.34 42.41 -0.82
CA THR A 921 16.62 43.46 -1.80
C THR A 921 15.42 43.76 -2.71
N LEU A 922 14.39 42.89 -2.74
CA LEU A 922 13.14 43.13 -3.47
C LEU A 922 12.42 44.40 -3.01
N LEU A 923 12.38 44.63 -1.69
CA LEU A 923 11.79 45.84 -1.10
C LEU A 923 12.63 47.10 -1.36
N GLN A 924 13.87 46.93 -1.81
CA GLN A 924 14.83 47.99 -2.14
C GLN A 924 14.97 48.19 -3.66
N LEU A 925 14.13 47.51 -4.47
CA LEU A 925 14.20 47.50 -5.94
C LEU A 925 15.57 47.11 -6.50
N ARG A 926 16.37 46.37 -5.73
CA ARG A 926 17.63 45.76 -6.17
C ARG A 926 17.35 44.30 -6.52
N LEU A 927 17.58 43.91 -7.77
CA LEU A 927 17.25 42.58 -8.30
C LEU A 927 18.36 41.53 -8.15
N ASN A 928 19.34 41.76 -7.26
CA ASN A 928 20.42 40.83 -6.95
C ASN A 928 19.92 39.65 -6.08
N LEU A 929 19.03 38.84 -6.66
CA LEU A 929 18.37 37.72 -6.00
C LEU A 929 19.33 36.57 -5.70
N PHE A 930 20.39 36.44 -6.48
CA PHE A 930 21.28 35.27 -6.46
C PHE A 930 22.69 35.55 -5.92
N TRP A 931 22.96 36.79 -5.50
CA TRP A 931 24.25 37.21 -4.96
C TRP A 931 24.11 38.39 -3.97
N VAL A 932 25.14 38.63 -3.16
CA VAL A 932 25.20 39.75 -2.19
C VAL A 932 26.55 40.48 -2.27
N ASP A 933 26.53 41.79 -2.05
CA ASP A 933 27.70 42.69 -2.00
C ASP A 933 28.11 43.04 -0.56
N THR A 934 27.65 42.28 0.44
CA THR A 934 27.87 42.59 1.85
C THR A 934 29.35 42.50 2.22
N PRO A 935 29.95 43.54 2.83
CA PRO A 935 31.33 43.49 3.29
C PRO A 935 31.58 42.30 4.22
N GLY A 936 32.58 41.47 3.89
CA GLY A 936 32.93 40.28 4.68
C GLY A 936 32.16 39.00 4.31
N CYS A 937 31.37 39.00 3.23
CA CYS A 937 30.71 37.79 2.73
C CYS A 937 31.72 36.68 2.39
N GLN A 938 31.37 35.44 2.70
CA GLN A 938 32.18 34.28 2.33
C GLN A 938 32.00 34.00 0.83
N ALA A 939 32.98 34.41 0.03
CA ALA A 939 32.98 34.16 -1.39
C ALA A 939 33.26 32.69 -1.73
N VAL A 940 32.63 32.19 -2.78
CA VAL A 940 32.82 30.85 -3.35
C VAL A 940 33.23 30.98 -4.82
N TYR A 941 33.94 29.98 -5.34
CA TYR A 941 34.28 29.90 -6.75
C TYR A 941 33.22 29.08 -7.50
N VAL A 942 32.71 29.62 -8.59
CA VAL A 942 31.68 29.02 -9.45
C VAL A 942 32.15 29.02 -10.90
N ARG A 943 31.45 28.32 -11.80
CA ARG A 943 31.79 28.35 -13.23
C ARG A 943 31.40 29.68 -13.85
N ASP A 944 32.29 30.29 -14.64
CA ASP A 944 32.00 31.52 -15.38
C ASP A 944 31.27 31.23 -16.70
N ILE A 945 29.98 30.91 -16.59
CA ILE A 945 29.14 30.60 -17.75
C ILE A 945 28.86 31.88 -18.54
N TYR A 946 28.75 33.02 -17.87
CA TYR A 946 28.57 34.33 -18.51
C TYR A 946 29.64 34.59 -19.57
N ARG A 947 30.91 34.44 -19.20
CA ARG A 947 32.03 34.64 -20.14
C ARG A 947 31.99 33.66 -21.31
N MET A 948 31.75 32.38 -21.02
CA MET A 948 31.68 31.32 -22.03
C MET A 948 30.61 31.59 -23.10
N GLU A 949 29.48 32.20 -22.73
CA GLU A 949 28.46 32.61 -23.71
C GLU A 949 28.99 33.64 -24.72
N PHE A 950 29.64 34.70 -24.23
CA PHE A 950 30.26 35.70 -25.10
C PHE A 950 31.33 35.09 -26.00
N GLU A 951 32.13 34.16 -25.50
CA GLU A 951 33.17 33.47 -26.29
C GLU A 951 32.56 32.59 -27.40
N ILE A 952 31.52 31.80 -27.09
CA ILE A 952 30.88 30.92 -28.08
C ILE A 952 30.18 31.73 -29.18
N PHE A 953 29.47 32.79 -28.81
CA PHE A 953 28.69 33.59 -29.75
C PHE A 953 29.48 34.69 -30.46
N GLN A 954 30.79 34.81 -30.26
CA GLN A 954 31.64 35.55 -31.20
C GLN A 954 31.54 34.99 -32.63
N SER A 955 31.32 33.68 -32.76
CA SER A 955 31.08 33.05 -34.06
C SER A 955 29.67 33.32 -34.56
N LEU A 956 29.56 34.04 -35.67
CA LEU A 956 28.29 34.21 -36.40
C LEU A 956 27.66 32.85 -36.78
N GLY A 957 28.47 31.82 -37.03
CA GLY A 957 27.98 30.47 -37.29
C GLY A 957 27.23 29.87 -36.11
N TRP A 958 27.74 30.05 -34.89
CA TRP A 958 27.05 29.60 -33.67
C TRP A 958 25.79 30.43 -33.41
N VAL A 959 25.82 31.74 -33.64
CA VAL A 959 24.62 32.60 -33.54
C VAL A 959 23.52 32.11 -34.48
N LEU A 960 23.84 31.88 -35.76
CA LEU A 960 22.87 31.38 -36.74
C LEU A 960 22.36 29.97 -36.42
N PHE A 961 23.22 29.09 -35.90
CA PHE A 961 22.83 27.75 -35.45
C PHE A 961 21.78 27.80 -34.32
N TYR A 962 22.01 28.66 -33.32
CA TYR A 962 21.07 28.83 -32.21
C TYR A 962 19.77 29.51 -32.64
N LEU A 963 19.81 30.50 -33.53
CA LEU A 963 18.61 31.10 -34.11
C LEU A 963 17.78 30.09 -34.91
N ALA A 964 18.44 29.23 -35.69
CA ALA A 964 17.76 28.15 -36.40
C ALA A 964 17.10 27.15 -35.42
N ALA A 965 17.79 26.81 -34.33
CA ALA A 965 17.24 25.95 -33.28
C ALA A 965 16.00 26.58 -32.62
N VAL A 966 16.00 27.89 -32.37
CA VAL A 966 14.83 28.62 -31.83
C VAL A 966 13.63 28.54 -32.78
N ILE A 967 13.85 28.66 -34.09
CA ILE A 967 12.78 28.55 -35.09
C ILE A 967 12.19 27.13 -35.11
N ILE A 968 13.06 26.10 -35.09
CA ILE A 968 12.64 24.70 -35.07
C ILE A 968 11.90 24.37 -33.77
N PHE A 969 12.40 24.87 -32.64
CA PHE A 969 11.77 24.74 -31.33
C PHE A 969 10.37 25.37 -31.33
N SER A 970 10.26 26.61 -31.81
CA SER A 970 8.99 27.33 -31.87
C SER A 970 7.98 26.58 -32.75
N THR A 971 8.43 26.05 -33.88
CA THR A 971 7.59 25.26 -34.78
C THR A 971 7.12 23.97 -34.10
N HIS A 972 8.03 23.22 -33.47
CA HIS A 972 7.71 22.00 -32.75
C HIS A 972 6.72 22.26 -31.61
N MET A 973 6.96 23.32 -30.83
CA MET A 973 6.12 23.72 -29.71
C MET A 973 4.71 24.12 -30.19
N CYS A 974 4.58 24.91 -31.25
CA CYS A 974 3.29 25.27 -31.83
C CYS A 974 2.51 24.05 -32.36
N LEU A 975 3.19 23.14 -33.07
CA LEU A 975 2.58 21.91 -33.58
C LEU A 975 2.16 20.96 -32.45
N GLY A 976 2.96 20.87 -31.39
CA GLY A 976 2.65 20.08 -30.19
C GLY A 976 1.47 20.68 -29.43
N TRP A 977 1.49 22.00 -29.19
CA TRP A 977 0.46 22.72 -28.46
C TRP A 977 -0.91 22.57 -29.11
N GLN A 978 -0.99 22.71 -30.43
CA GLN A 978 -2.23 22.52 -31.18
C GLN A 978 -2.85 21.13 -30.99
N LYS A 979 -2.02 20.10 -30.77
CA LYS A 979 -2.47 18.73 -30.50
C LYS A 979 -2.82 18.48 -29.03
N VAL A 980 -2.18 19.22 -28.12
CA VAL A 980 -2.34 19.07 -26.67
C VAL A 980 -3.59 19.79 -26.15
N VAL A 981 -3.92 20.99 -26.64
CA VAL A 981 -5.11 21.75 -26.20
C VAL A 981 -6.42 20.95 -26.25
N PRO A 982 -6.75 20.19 -27.32
CA PRO A 982 -7.97 19.39 -27.35
C PRO A 982 -7.85 18.05 -26.59
N ALA A 983 -6.71 17.75 -25.97
CA ALA A 983 -6.52 16.49 -25.28
C ALA A 983 -7.43 16.42 -24.04
N PRO A 984 -8.09 15.27 -23.79
CA PRO A 984 -8.94 15.08 -22.62
C PRO A 984 -8.25 15.35 -21.28
N ALA A 985 -6.92 15.19 -21.21
CA ALA A 985 -6.12 15.41 -20.01
C ALA A 985 -6.18 16.87 -19.51
N LEU A 986 -6.11 17.85 -20.43
CA LEU A 986 -6.13 19.27 -20.08
C LEU A 986 -7.51 19.79 -19.68
N GLU A 987 -8.59 19.05 -19.99
CA GLU A 987 -9.97 19.41 -19.64
C GLU A 987 -10.38 20.85 -20.05
N ILE A 988 -9.74 21.43 -21.09
CA ILE A 988 -10.13 22.76 -21.59
C ILE A 988 -11.50 22.61 -22.30
N PRO A 989 -12.53 23.39 -21.95
CA PRO A 989 -13.83 23.30 -22.62
C PRO A 989 -13.71 23.63 -24.11
N LYS A 990 -14.41 22.86 -24.96
CA LYS A 990 -14.30 22.91 -26.43
C LYS A 990 -14.41 24.33 -27.02
N LYS A 991 -15.27 25.18 -26.43
CA LYS A 991 -15.48 26.57 -26.87
C LYS A 991 -14.28 27.50 -26.67
N TYR A 992 -13.28 27.12 -25.88
CA TYR A 992 -12.05 27.89 -25.67
C TYR A 992 -10.83 27.34 -26.41
N HIS A 993 -10.93 26.17 -27.06
CA HIS A 993 -9.78 25.52 -27.72
C HIS A 993 -9.07 26.44 -28.70
N SER A 994 -9.81 27.13 -29.58
CA SER A 994 -9.20 28.07 -30.53
C SER A 994 -8.44 29.19 -29.82
N ARG A 995 -9.02 29.80 -28.79
CA ARG A 995 -8.38 30.88 -28.02
C ARG A 995 -7.13 30.39 -27.27
N ALA A 996 -7.21 29.23 -26.63
CA ALA A 996 -6.07 28.62 -25.93
C ALA A 996 -4.93 28.22 -26.88
N ILE A 997 -5.23 27.80 -28.11
CA ILE A 997 -4.21 27.54 -29.14
C ILE A 997 -3.49 28.84 -29.52
N HIS A 998 -4.22 29.92 -29.81
CA HIS A 998 -3.62 31.21 -30.16
C HIS A 998 -2.78 31.78 -29.00
N MET A 999 -3.25 31.65 -27.76
CA MET A 999 -2.45 32.04 -26.60
C MET A 999 -1.14 31.27 -26.52
N GLY A 1000 -1.16 29.96 -26.74
CA GLY A 1000 0.06 29.16 -26.80
C GLY A 1000 1.04 29.68 -27.86
N TYR A 1001 0.56 30.07 -29.04
CA TYR A 1001 1.41 30.65 -30.08
C TYR A 1001 2.02 31.98 -29.64
N VAL A 1002 1.25 32.82 -28.94
CA VAL A 1002 1.76 34.08 -28.38
C VAL A 1002 2.84 33.79 -27.33
N PHE A 1003 2.64 32.84 -26.43
CA PHE A 1003 3.67 32.45 -25.46
C PHE A 1003 4.92 31.87 -26.13
N THR A 1004 4.76 30.99 -27.12
CA THR A 1004 5.88 30.47 -27.90
C THR A 1004 6.67 31.60 -28.55
N PHE A 1005 5.99 32.59 -29.11
CA PHE A 1005 6.65 33.76 -29.73
C PHE A 1005 7.48 34.55 -28.72
N PHE A 1006 6.94 34.83 -27.52
CA PHE A 1006 7.71 35.52 -26.46
C PHE A 1006 8.91 34.70 -26.00
N ILE A 1007 8.75 33.39 -25.78
CA ILE A 1007 9.85 32.50 -25.41
C ILE A 1007 10.92 32.47 -26.51
N ALA A 1008 10.50 32.45 -27.78
CA ALA A 1008 11.41 32.49 -28.92
C ALA A 1008 12.20 33.80 -28.98
N LEU A 1009 11.55 34.95 -28.69
CA LEU A 1009 12.26 36.23 -28.62
C LEU A 1009 13.32 36.23 -27.51
N ILE A 1010 13.01 35.68 -26.34
CA ILE A 1010 13.99 35.57 -25.24
C ILE A 1010 15.17 34.70 -25.67
N TYR A 1011 14.92 33.52 -26.25
CA TYR A 1011 16.01 32.66 -26.71
C TYR A 1011 16.77 33.19 -27.92
N ALA A 1012 16.15 34.00 -28.77
CA ALA A 1012 16.86 34.67 -29.85
C ALA A 1012 17.67 35.88 -29.34
N SER A 1013 17.24 36.49 -28.24
CA SER A 1013 17.87 37.71 -27.72
C SER A 1013 19.27 37.46 -27.17
N PHE A 1014 19.53 36.32 -26.54
CA PHE A 1014 20.82 36.07 -25.90
C PHE A 1014 21.99 35.92 -26.88
N PRO A 1015 21.95 35.08 -27.95
CA PRO A 1015 23.08 34.91 -28.87
C PRO A 1015 23.32 36.18 -29.68
N LEU A 1016 22.25 36.93 -29.96
CA LEU A 1016 22.32 38.23 -30.62
C LEU A 1016 22.96 39.27 -29.70
N TYR A 1017 22.57 39.33 -28.43
CA TYR A 1017 23.13 40.27 -27.47
C TYR A 1017 24.63 40.02 -27.26
N THR A 1018 25.02 38.79 -26.96
CA THR A 1018 26.43 38.43 -26.71
C THR A 1018 27.30 38.58 -27.95
N HIS A 1019 26.73 38.54 -29.16
CA HIS A 1019 27.45 38.79 -30.41
C HIS A 1019 27.59 40.29 -30.74
N LEU A 1020 26.56 41.09 -30.44
CA LEU A 1020 26.49 42.51 -30.83
C LEU A 1020 27.08 43.45 -29.78
N PHE A 1021 27.14 43.04 -28.51
CA PHE A 1021 27.59 43.86 -27.40
C PHE A 1021 28.85 43.28 -26.77
N ALA A 1022 29.69 44.16 -26.23
CA ALA A 1022 30.87 43.75 -25.48
C ALA A 1022 30.47 43.20 -24.10
N MET A 1023 31.26 42.26 -23.60
CA MET A 1023 31.13 41.72 -22.24
C MET A 1023 31.24 42.85 -21.21
N SER A 1024 30.32 42.90 -20.25
CA SER A 1024 30.33 43.89 -19.16
C SER A 1024 31.44 43.60 -18.15
N SER A 1025 32.08 44.64 -17.60
CA SER A 1025 33.09 44.53 -16.54
C SER A 1025 32.51 44.71 -15.11
N GLY A 1026 32.97 43.89 -14.13
CA GLY A 1026 32.62 43.91 -12.68
C GLY A 1026 31.62 42.81 -12.23
N SER A 1027 31.46 42.41 -10.95
CA SER A 1027 32.02 42.85 -9.65
C SER A 1027 32.20 41.71 -8.62
N LEU A 1028 33.37 41.03 -8.62
CA LEU A 1028 33.99 40.32 -7.46
C LEU A 1028 35.31 39.65 -7.88
N SER A 1029 35.51 39.41 -9.17
CA SER A 1029 36.81 39.13 -9.79
C SER A 1029 37.42 40.43 -10.34
N GLN A 1030 38.69 40.68 -10.04
CA GLN A 1030 39.50 41.56 -10.87
C GLN A 1030 39.87 40.76 -12.12
N GLU A 1031 39.72 41.34 -13.31
CA GLU A 1031 40.29 40.75 -14.52
C GLU A 1031 41.77 40.43 -14.28
N PRO A 1032 42.26 39.23 -14.62
CA PRO A 1032 43.69 39.08 -14.83
C PRO A 1032 44.06 39.99 -16.01
N ALA A 1033 45.02 40.88 -15.79
CA ALA A 1033 45.58 41.74 -16.83
C ALA A 1033 45.88 40.88 -18.07
N GLN A 1034 45.24 41.21 -19.20
CA GLN A 1034 45.63 40.62 -20.48
C GLN A 1034 47.08 41.01 -20.80
N PRO A 1035 47.89 40.11 -21.39
CA PRO A 1035 49.18 40.48 -21.95
C PRO A 1035 49.04 41.41 -23.16
#